data_AF-A0A6P6FKS3-F1
#
_entry.id   AF-A0A6P6FKS3-F1
#
_cell.length_a   1.000
_cell.length_b   1.000
_cell.length_c   1.000
_cell.angle_alpha   90.00
_cell.angle_beta   90.00
_cell.angle_gamma   90.00
#
_symmetry.space_group_name_H-M   'P 1'
#
loop_
_entity.id
_entity.type
_entity.pdbx_description
1 polymer ?
#
loop_
_entity_poly.entity_id
_entity_poly.type
_entity_poly.pdbx_seq_one_letter_code
_entity_poly.pdbx_strand_id
1 'polypeptide(L)'
;MASSEINDLLRGPLVTWFASCLEDPNLLSNYNDLVDGVLLHNVYLQIDPEPLYNAVIPSKGNIITRMKNLQVVVDNMKQFYEEELSHLILKLPDIISLGKEPQSFIGEMKLLLLLLLGCAVQCPNKEKFITNIKALNVQTQLAIVECIKQVTDHQNIVINEDSLDNLDIRYLFAKMRVLSQELDLYRQKWRDVVINGGLGAEEINKVQQSNPVVKSERDDNHHYAVELADCKSRVRKHRQELEEKTEALLECKEELECHKMLLTKLRQENQELMHEARTAKSYRDELDAVMERADRADRLELEVVRYKEKLTDIEFYKTRIEELREDNRVLIETREMLEDQLNSSRRRADKVLELESEILKFKQLVNDMALERAADKEKYQELIEENTQLHKLTKAAANEAALDSSISDSEEPAHTDNRLSEQLTNNAQTRALKLELENRRLVNLIDSLKESSFHENSSRVLELEKEKKKLQLKIESLNDNIERLTQQNSDLELVWKQALEENKKLQNSLQNQRTSSEKQQQEFQTQHTKMIELEKNCDTAVKEKQRVQSLLESVQRRADDLERSLELVNQKVEELKIIENNVKEINSKCLDFESKLVAVEREKDIAQRDVHRYRETIEEKDVALDKATNSIEVLERKVMQLEQELHDSVTQISRLQEIERSSKELDSRAAIDRETLEILQSNLVAEKLNTQQLYTVLEKLGLSDNMLLSLPLDNIVKKIAQIPEVVDYIRKSNNSCCCEKSVSETTNSENNATNNIHNTLEATVEALKKEQEHLNVKLAAAQVASENLLSENAKLQVQITTLQSQNNSLAAQHTALQLANSQLVAEKEELLKERGAHQQIYTQLVHDQVTLQSLHEQLNNEYENLFHEHDALKSNLRDVKNEVRMLRESYEGLKGKNKTLQTEKESLVNDAKSLNNLRGEHSKLKDDFRNLYTATEKLKMEYRNLQEDYRKNKIETNRLSLKLTEMQGELSSRDERCSNLELQINKLNQRCEVLLHMNSGLDNDRRSLMDHITLLFSQYHELLTHSLEDKEHYHMEEKIYTDKVNHLYRQKEKLEDKIMEHYRKLDSCTPKK
;
A
#
# COMPACT_ATOMS: atom_id res chain seq x y z
N MET A 1 -19.80 -22.23 -54.98
CA MET A 1 -18.68 -21.63 -54.22
C MET A 1 -18.30 -22.52 -53.05
N ALA A 2 -19.14 -22.68 -52.01
CA ALA A 2 -18.91 -23.54 -50.83
C ALA A 2 -18.06 -24.82 -51.03
N SER A 3 -18.36 -25.68 -52.02
CA SER A 3 -17.59 -26.91 -52.27
C SER A 3 -16.11 -26.69 -52.65
N SER A 4 -15.70 -25.51 -53.12
CA SER A 4 -14.28 -25.18 -53.30
C SER A 4 -13.64 -24.88 -51.95
N GLU A 5 -14.22 -23.95 -51.20
CA GLU A 5 -13.73 -23.49 -49.90
C GLU A 5 -13.63 -24.64 -48.87
N ILE A 6 -14.55 -25.61 -48.91
CA ILE A 6 -14.47 -26.84 -48.10
C ILE A 6 -13.24 -27.68 -48.48
N ASN A 7 -12.99 -27.87 -49.79
CA ASN A 7 -11.81 -28.61 -50.26
C ASN A 7 -10.50 -27.87 -49.93
N ASP A 8 -10.50 -26.53 -49.98
CA ASP A 8 -9.37 -25.68 -49.63
C ASP A 8 -9.09 -25.71 -48.11
N LEU A 9 -10.13 -25.76 -47.26
CA LEU A 9 -9.98 -25.97 -45.82
C LEU A 9 -9.47 -27.38 -45.49
N LEU A 10 -10.05 -28.42 -46.08
CA LEU A 10 -9.65 -29.82 -45.83
C LEU A 10 -8.22 -30.13 -46.30
N ARG A 11 -7.72 -29.45 -47.33
CA ARG A 11 -6.31 -29.50 -47.77
C ARG A 11 -5.44 -28.43 -47.08
N GLY A 12 -6.00 -27.67 -46.16
CA GLY A 12 -5.36 -26.56 -45.47
C GLY A 12 -4.42 -27.02 -44.34
N PRO A 13 -3.56 -26.10 -43.85
CA PRO A 13 -2.59 -26.40 -42.80
C PRO A 13 -3.24 -26.82 -41.48
N LEU A 14 -4.37 -26.21 -41.11
CA LEU A 14 -5.11 -26.53 -39.88
C LEU A 14 -5.67 -27.95 -39.88
N VAL A 15 -6.28 -28.39 -40.99
CA VAL A 15 -6.81 -29.76 -41.10
C VAL A 15 -5.67 -30.77 -41.22
N THR A 16 -4.58 -30.43 -41.91
CA THR A 16 -3.38 -31.28 -41.99
C THR A 16 -2.73 -31.48 -40.62
N TRP A 17 -2.66 -30.43 -39.80
CA TRP A 17 -2.25 -30.52 -38.39
C TRP A 17 -3.21 -31.41 -37.59
N PHE A 18 -4.51 -31.09 -37.63
CA PHE A 18 -5.54 -31.78 -36.85
C PHE A 18 -5.57 -33.29 -37.14
N ALA A 19 -5.47 -33.69 -38.41
CA ALA A 19 -5.38 -35.09 -38.82
C ALA A 19 -4.12 -35.79 -38.28
N SER A 20 -3.01 -35.07 -38.07
CA SER A 20 -1.79 -35.61 -37.44
C SER A 20 -1.91 -35.84 -35.92
N CYS A 21 -3.00 -35.39 -35.30
CA CYS A 21 -3.30 -35.60 -33.88
C CYS A 21 -4.37 -36.68 -33.63
N LEU A 22 -4.92 -37.29 -34.70
CA LEU A 22 -5.83 -38.43 -34.62
C LEU A 22 -5.05 -39.75 -34.60
N GLU A 23 -5.53 -40.75 -33.87
CA GLU A 23 -4.93 -42.09 -33.82
C GLU A 23 -5.04 -42.84 -35.16
N ASP A 24 -6.16 -42.62 -35.87
CA ASP A 24 -6.34 -43.01 -37.27
C ASP A 24 -6.76 -41.79 -38.10
N PRO A 25 -5.87 -41.23 -38.95
CA PRO A 25 -6.19 -40.12 -39.83
C PRO A 25 -7.35 -40.38 -40.81
N ASN A 26 -7.69 -41.66 -41.09
CA ASN A 26 -8.80 -42.01 -41.99
C ASN A 26 -10.19 -41.76 -41.38
N LEU A 27 -10.27 -41.49 -40.06
CA LEU A 27 -11.53 -41.10 -39.40
C LEU A 27 -12.07 -39.74 -39.89
N LEU A 28 -11.21 -38.88 -40.43
CA LEU A 28 -11.59 -37.61 -41.04
C LEU A 28 -11.75 -37.78 -42.56
N SER A 29 -12.84 -38.43 -42.97
CA SER A 29 -13.11 -38.74 -44.38
C SER A 29 -13.72 -37.57 -45.15
N ASN A 30 -14.54 -36.76 -44.46
CA ASN A 30 -15.29 -35.65 -45.04
C ASN A 30 -15.54 -34.54 -44.01
N TYR A 31 -15.98 -33.38 -44.50
CA TYR A 31 -16.18 -32.18 -43.66
C TYR A 31 -17.25 -32.35 -42.56
N ASN A 32 -18.25 -33.23 -42.74
CA ASN A 32 -19.25 -33.47 -41.71
C ASN A 32 -18.66 -34.19 -40.48
N ASP A 33 -17.61 -35.00 -40.66
CA ASP A 33 -16.94 -35.74 -39.58
C ASP A 33 -16.24 -34.76 -38.60
N LEU A 34 -15.67 -33.68 -39.14
CA LEU A 34 -15.11 -32.58 -38.36
C LEU A 34 -16.21 -31.76 -37.66
N VAL A 35 -17.25 -31.42 -38.40
CA VAL A 35 -18.39 -30.61 -37.95
C VAL A 35 -19.23 -31.32 -36.87
N ASP A 36 -19.15 -32.64 -36.73
CA ASP A 36 -19.87 -33.41 -35.70
C ASP A 36 -19.40 -33.09 -34.27
N GLY A 37 -18.23 -32.44 -34.10
CA GLY A 37 -17.66 -32.06 -32.81
C GLY A 37 -16.92 -33.21 -32.09
N VAL A 38 -17.24 -34.47 -32.39
CA VAL A 38 -16.66 -35.65 -31.73
C VAL A 38 -15.14 -35.72 -31.93
N LEU A 39 -14.64 -35.57 -33.16
CA LEU A 39 -13.20 -35.60 -33.41
C LEU A 39 -12.47 -34.40 -32.78
N LEU A 40 -13.12 -33.23 -32.75
CA LEU A 40 -12.56 -32.02 -32.12
C LEU A 40 -12.40 -32.23 -30.61
N HIS A 41 -13.41 -32.81 -29.96
CA HIS A 41 -13.37 -33.20 -28.54
C HIS A 41 -12.29 -34.26 -28.26
N ASN A 42 -12.14 -35.26 -29.12
CA ASN A 42 -11.09 -36.29 -28.97
C ASN A 42 -9.66 -35.74 -29.10
N VAL A 43 -9.45 -34.65 -29.85
CA VAL A 43 -8.16 -33.94 -29.87
C VAL A 43 -8.03 -33.04 -28.63
N TYR A 44 -9.12 -32.37 -28.21
CA TYR A 44 -9.12 -31.57 -26.98
C TYR A 44 -8.78 -32.40 -25.72
N LEU A 45 -9.29 -33.62 -25.60
CA LEU A 45 -8.95 -34.56 -24.51
C LEU A 45 -7.45 -34.95 -24.43
N GLN A 46 -6.66 -34.66 -25.47
CA GLN A 46 -5.20 -34.83 -25.45
C GLN A 46 -4.45 -33.56 -25.00
N ILE A 47 -5.14 -32.41 -25.01
CA ILE A 47 -4.67 -31.12 -24.51
C ILE A 47 -4.92 -31.05 -23.00
N ASP A 48 -6.16 -31.35 -22.60
CA ASP A 48 -6.68 -31.35 -21.24
C ASP A 48 -7.49 -32.66 -21.01
N PRO A 49 -6.99 -33.58 -20.15
CA PRO A 49 -7.67 -34.85 -19.89
C PRO A 49 -8.92 -34.77 -19.00
N GLU A 50 -9.14 -33.68 -18.25
CA GLU A 50 -10.23 -33.56 -17.26
C GLU A 50 -11.12 -32.31 -17.49
N PRO A 51 -11.68 -32.12 -18.71
CA PRO A 51 -12.47 -30.94 -19.03
C PRO A 51 -13.78 -30.85 -18.25
N LEU A 52 -14.15 -29.62 -17.88
CA LEU A 52 -15.37 -29.31 -17.14
C LEU A 52 -16.65 -29.77 -17.88
N TYR A 53 -16.66 -29.73 -19.22
CA TYR A 53 -17.75 -30.24 -20.06
C TYR A 53 -17.30 -31.43 -20.92
N ASN A 54 -17.75 -32.65 -20.57
CA ASN A 54 -17.33 -33.89 -21.24
C ASN A 54 -18.48 -34.67 -21.92
N ALA A 55 -19.58 -33.98 -22.27
CA ALA A 55 -20.84 -34.60 -22.73
C ALA A 55 -21.04 -34.53 -24.26
N VAL A 56 -20.12 -35.11 -25.04
CA VAL A 56 -20.15 -35.10 -26.52
C VAL A 56 -20.65 -36.45 -27.07
N ILE A 57 -21.63 -36.43 -27.99
CA ILE A 57 -22.27 -37.64 -28.55
C ILE A 57 -22.42 -37.48 -30.07
N PRO A 58 -22.07 -38.48 -30.92
CA PRO A 58 -22.19 -38.36 -32.38
C PRO A 58 -23.58 -37.90 -32.84
N SER A 59 -23.67 -36.81 -33.62
CA SER A 59 -24.96 -36.18 -33.92
C SER A 59 -25.83 -37.01 -34.87
N LYS A 60 -25.21 -37.87 -35.67
CA LYS A 60 -25.85 -38.63 -36.77
C LYS A 60 -26.66 -37.73 -37.72
N GLY A 61 -26.23 -36.47 -37.88
CA GLY A 61 -26.90 -35.46 -38.70
C GLY A 61 -27.86 -34.54 -37.94
N ASN A 62 -28.11 -34.76 -36.64
CA ASN A 62 -28.99 -33.92 -35.84
C ASN A 62 -28.34 -32.56 -35.52
N ILE A 63 -28.91 -31.49 -36.09
CA ILE A 63 -28.45 -30.10 -35.91
C ILE A 63 -28.33 -29.70 -34.43
N ILE A 64 -29.29 -30.09 -33.59
CA ILE A 64 -29.30 -29.70 -32.17
C ILE A 64 -28.16 -30.41 -31.42
N THR A 65 -27.94 -31.70 -31.67
CA THR A 65 -26.83 -32.44 -31.05
C THR A 65 -25.48 -31.90 -31.51
N ARG A 66 -25.34 -31.61 -32.81
CA ARG A 66 -24.14 -30.98 -33.38
C ARG A 66 -23.83 -29.62 -32.74
N MET A 67 -24.84 -28.75 -32.62
CA MET A 67 -24.69 -27.46 -31.94
C MET A 67 -24.23 -27.62 -30.49
N LYS A 68 -24.77 -28.60 -29.75
CA LYS A 68 -24.33 -28.91 -28.38
C LYS A 68 -22.89 -29.45 -28.32
N ASN A 69 -22.50 -30.32 -29.25
CA ASN A 69 -21.13 -30.83 -29.31
C ASN A 69 -20.11 -29.69 -29.57
N LEU A 70 -20.44 -28.77 -30.48
CA LEU A 70 -19.60 -27.61 -30.79
C LEU A 70 -19.58 -26.59 -29.63
N GLN A 71 -20.69 -26.39 -28.93
CA GLN A 71 -20.77 -25.60 -27.69
C GLN A 71 -19.80 -26.14 -26.64
N VAL A 72 -19.87 -27.44 -26.33
CA VAL A 72 -19.00 -28.10 -25.34
C VAL A 72 -17.51 -27.92 -25.66
N VAL A 73 -17.12 -28.10 -26.92
CA VAL A 73 -15.72 -27.88 -27.35
C VAL A 73 -15.30 -26.41 -27.20
N VAL A 74 -16.14 -25.46 -27.60
CA VAL A 74 -15.82 -24.02 -27.49
C VAL A 74 -15.80 -23.54 -26.05
N ASP A 75 -16.68 -24.03 -25.17
CA ASP A 75 -16.70 -23.65 -23.75
C ASP A 75 -15.46 -24.18 -23.01
N ASN A 76 -15.06 -25.43 -23.24
CA ASN A 76 -13.80 -25.98 -22.70
C ASN A 76 -12.59 -25.15 -23.16
N MET A 77 -12.51 -24.85 -24.47
CA MET A 77 -11.42 -24.03 -25.02
C MET A 77 -11.42 -22.60 -24.46
N LYS A 78 -12.60 -22.00 -24.24
CA LYS A 78 -12.74 -20.68 -23.62
C LYS A 78 -12.21 -20.71 -22.18
N GLN A 79 -12.62 -21.70 -21.40
CA GLN A 79 -12.14 -21.91 -20.04
C GLN A 79 -10.62 -22.08 -20.00
N PHE A 80 -10.04 -22.89 -20.89
CA PHE A 80 -8.59 -23.09 -20.97
C PHE A 80 -7.82 -21.79 -21.28
N TYR A 81 -8.35 -20.93 -22.16
CA TYR A 81 -7.74 -19.62 -22.39
C TYR A 81 -7.90 -18.67 -21.19
N GLU A 82 -9.10 -18.57 -20.62
CA GLU A 82 -9.41 -17.56 -19.59
C GLU A 82 -8.90 -17.94 -18.19
N GLU A 83 -8.91 -19.23 -17.81
CA GLU A 83 -8.55 -19.72 -16.47
C GLU A 83 -7.13 -20.30 -16.40
N GLU A 84 -6.69 -21.11 -17.37
CA GLU A 84 -5.36 -21.77 -17.35
C GLU A 84 -4.25 -20.91 -17.98
N LEU A 85 -4.57 -20.03 -18.93
CA LEU A 85 -3.60 -19.15 -19.61
C LEU A 85 -3.69 -17.67 -19.22
N SER A 86 -4.71 -17.22 -18.47
CA SER A 86 -5.00 -15.79 -18.21
C SER A 86 -5.14 -14.94 -19.49
N HIS A 87 -5.62 -15.54 -20.58
CA HIS A 87 -5.74 -14.92 -21.90
C HIS A 87 -7.19 -14.57 -22.25
N LEU A 88 -7.43 -13.37 -22.78
CA LEU A 88 -8.77 -12.91 -23.16
C LEU A 88 -9.08 -13.21 -24.64
N ILE A 89 -10.12 -14.02 -24.90
CA ILE A 89 -10.62 -14.26 -26.27
C ILE A 89 -11.50 -13.10 -26.74
N LEU A 90 -11.12 -12.46 -27.84
CA LEU A 90 -11.89 -11.38 -28.50
C LEU A 90 -12.89 -11.88 -29.55
N LYS A 91 -12.73 -13.10 -30.05
CA LYS A 91 -13.57 -13.71 -31.09
C LYS A 91 -13.78 -15.21 -30.85
N LEU A 92 -14.99 -15.58 -30.44
CA LEU A 92 -15.46 -16.97 -30.38
C LEU A 92 -16.15 -17.35 -31.71
N PRO A 93 -16.13 -18.63 -32.13
CA PRO A 93 -16.83 -19.09 -33.33
C PRO A 93 -18.36 -19.06 -33.18
N ASP A 94 -19.10 -18.67 -34.22
CA ASP A 94 -20.56 -18.83 -34.25
C ASP A 94 -20.96 -20.30 -34.52
N ILE A 95 -20.97 -21.06 -33.44
CA ILE A 95 -21.44 -22.46 -33.36
C ILE A 95 -22.92 -22.66 -33.71
N ILE A 96 -23.77 -21.62 -33.62
CA ILE A 96 -25.19 -21.73 -33.95
C ILE A 96 -25.35 -21.75 -35.47
N SER A 97 -24.68 -20.83 -36.16
CA SER A 97 -24.67 -20.76 -37.62
C SER A 97 -23.89 -21.94 -38.22
N LEU A 98 -22.73 -22.28 -37.66
CA LEU A 98 -21.92 -23.43 -38.05
C LEU A 98 -22.66 -24.78 -37.86
N GLY A 99 -23.44 -24.93 -36.78
CA GLY A 99 -24.22 -26.15 -36.54
C GLY A 99 -25.40 -26.33 -37.51
N LYS A 100 -26.08 -25.23 -37.86
CA LYS A 100 -27.22 -25.22 -38.80
C LYS A 100 -26.80 -25.40 -40.25
N GLU A 101 -25.88 -24.57 -40.74
CA GLU A 101 -25.46 -24.51 -42.14
C GLU A 101 -23.94 -24.61 -42.29
N PRO A 102 -23.32 -25.75 -41.95
CA PRO A 102 -21.87 -25.85 -41.87
C PRO A 102 -21.12 -25.53 -43.17
N GLN A 103 -21.78 -25.70 -44.32
CA GLN A 103 -21.24 -25.41 -45.65
C GLN A 103 -21.26 -23.90 -45.98
N SER A 104 -22.07 -23.11 -45.27
CA SER A 104 -22.16 -21.63 -45.41
C SER A 104 -21.16 -20.91 -44.50
N PHE A 105 -20.74 -21.53 -43.38
CA PHE A 105 -19.95 -20.90 -42.31
C PHE A 105 -18.55 -21.53 -42.12
N ILE A 106 -17.87 -21.81 -43.23
CA ILE A 106 -16.54 -22.45 -43.25
C ILE A 106 -15.48 -21.63 -42.49
N GLY A 107 -15.63 -20.29 -42.46
CA GLY A 107 -14.78 -19.39 -41.68
C GLY A 107 -14.85 -19.63 -40.17
N GLU A 108 -16.01 -20.01 -39.64
CA GLU A 108 -16.18 -20.30 -38.21
C GLU A 108 -15.49 -21.61 -37.83
N MET A 109 -15.56 -22.64 -38.67
CA MET A 109 -14.78 -23.87 -38.46
C MET A 109 -13.27 -23.60 -38.55
N LYS A 110 -12.83 -22.70 -39.44
CA LYS A 110 -11.43 -22.29 -39.51
C LYS A 110 -10.99 -21.60 -38.21
N LEU A 111 -11.82 -20.72 -37.63
CA LEU A 111 -11.56 -20.06 -36.35
C LEU A 111 -11.52 -21.05 -35.18
N LEU A 112 -12.44 -22.02 -35.16
CA LEU A 112 -12.49 -23.08 -34.14
C LEU A 112 -11.21 -23.94 -34.16
N LEU A 113 -10.80 -24.41 -35.35
CA LEU A 113 -9.53 -25.14 -35.50
C LEU A 113 -8.30 -24.30 -35.14
N LEU A 114 -8.33 -23.00 -35.39
CA LEU A 114 -7.23 -22.07 -35.08
C LEU A 114 -7.04 -21.88 -33.57
N LEU A 115 -8.15 -21.72 -32.83
CA LEU A 115 -8.13 -21.67 -31.37
C LEU A 115 -7.70 -23.02 -30.78
N LEU A 116 -8.17 -24.15 -31.32
CA LEU A 116 -7.81 -25.49 -30.84
C LEU A 116 -6.30 -25.78 -31.02
N LEU A 117 -5.71 -25.32 -32.13
CA LEU A 117 -4.27 -25.34 -32.36
C LEU A 117 -3.52 -24.50 -31.31
N GLY A 118 -4.04 -23.32 -30.95
CA GLY A 118 -3.47 -22.46 -29.91
C GLY A 118 -3.44 -23.13 -28.54
N CYS A 119 -4.58 -23.70 -28.11
CA CYS A 119 -4.65 -24.52 -26.89
C CYS A 119 -3.58 -25.64 -26.93
N ALA A 120 -3.49 -26.38 -28.04
CA ALA A 120 -2.58 -27.50 -28.19
C ALA A 120 -1.08 -27.13 -28.12
N VAL A 121 -0.68 -25.94 -28.58
CA VAL A 121 0.73 -25.49 -28.50
C VAL A 121 1.07 -24.72 -27.22
N GLN A 122 0.07 -24.34 -26.41
CA GLN A 122 0.25 -23.64 -25.13
C GLN A 122 0.07 -24.55 -23.91
N CYS A 123 -0.62 -25.70 -24.04
CA CYS A 123 -0.86 -26.65 -22.95
C CYS A 123 0.40 -27.30 -22.34
N PRO A 124 0.30 -27.92 -21.15
CA PRO A 124 1.41 -28.64 -20.52
C PRO A 124 2.02 -29.71 -21.43
N ASN A 125 1.19 -30.41 -22.21
CA ASN A 125 1.59 -31.47 -23.14
C ASN A 125 2.03 -30.98 -24.54
N LYS A 126 2.27 -29.67 -24.72
CA LYS A 126 2.61 -29.04 -26.02
C LYS A 126 3.75 -29.69 -26.80
N GLU A 127 4.71 -30.32 -26.13
CA GLU A 127 5.81 -31.02 -26.80
C GLU A 127 5.34 -32.14 -27.74
N LYS A 128 4.24 -32.84 -27.39
CA LYS A 128 3.60 -33.85 -28.25
C LYS A 128 3.12 -33.21 -29.56
N PHE A 129 2.32 -32.15 -29.44
CA PHE A 129 1.75 -31.43 -30.59
C PHE A 129 2.82 -30.74 -31.45
N ILE A 130 3.84 -30.14 -30.84
CA ILE A 130 4.99 -29.55 -31.53
C ILE A 130 5.80 -30.64 -32.27
N THR A 131 5.92 -31.84 -31.71
CA THR A 131 6.58 -32.98 -32.39
C THR A 131 5.78 -33.45 -33.60
N ASN A 132 4.46 -33.54 -33.49
CA ASN A 132 3.59 -33.85 -34.64
C ASN A 132 3.73 -32.79 -35.75
N ILE A 133 3.75 -31.49 -35.41
CA ILE A 133 4.00 -30.41 -36.36
C ILE A 133 5.37 -30.56 -37.04
N LYS A 134 6.43 -30.87 -36.27
CA LYS A 134 7.79 -31.12 -36.81
C LYS A 134 7.90 -32.34 -37.73
N ALA A 135 6.95 -33.28 -37.67
CA ALA A 135 6.89 -34.43 -38.57
C ALA A 135 6.21 -34.12 -39.93
N LEU A 136 5.47 -33.00 -40.03
CA LEU A 136 4.88 -32.55 -41.29
C LEU A 136 5.93 -31.96 -42.23
N ASN A 137 5.58 -31.77 -43.51
CA ASN A 137 6.49 -31.13 -44.47
C ASN A 137 6.74 -29.64 -44.13
N VAL A 138 7.89 -29.10 -44.55
CA VAL A 138 8.34 -27.74 -44.19
C VAL A 138 7.38 -26.64 -44.66
N GLN A 139 6.71 -26.79 -45.79
CA GLN A 139 5.75 -25.79 -46.28
C GLN A 139 4.50 -25.74 -45.37
N THR A 140 4.01 -26.90 -44.95
CA THR A 140 2.91 -27.00 -43.98
C THR A 140 3.34 -26.52 -42.60
N GLN A 141 4.56 -26.81 -42.13
CA GLN A 141 5.11 -26.28 -40.88
C GLN A 141 5.09 -24.74 -40.85
N LEU A 142 5.61 -24.08 -41.89
CA LEU A 142 5.63 -22.61 -41.97
C LEU A 142 4.21 -22.02 -41.98
N ALA A 143 3.27 -22.66 -42.68
CA ALA A 143 1.87 -22.26 -42.68
C ALA A 143 1.19 -22.44 -41.31
N ILE A 144 1.51 -23.51 -40.57
CA ILE A 144 1.03 -23.74 -39.19
C ILE A 144 1.63 -22.72 -38.23
N VAL A 145 2.91 -22.35 -38.37
CA VAL A 145 3.52 -21.29 -37.56
C VAL A 145 2.78 -19.96 -37.75
N GLU A 146 2.38 -19.63 -38.97
CA GLU A 146 1.58 -18.42 -39.21
C GLU A 146 0.14 -18.53 -38.69
N CYS A 147 -0.42 -19.75 -38.55
CA CYS A 147 -1.64 -19.99 -37.80
C CYS A 147 -1.44 -19.79 -36.29
N ILE A 148 -0.36 -20.30 -35.69
CA ILE A 148 -0.06 -20.11 -34.26
C ILE A 148 0.06 -18.61 -33.94
N LYS A 149 0.81 -17.84 -34.73
CA LYS A 149 0.94 -16.39 -34.54
C LYS A 149 -0.39 -15.64 -34.53
N GLN A 150 -1.43 -16.13 -35.21
CA GLN A 150 -2.75 -15.48 -35.22
C GLN A 150 -3.50 -15.60 -33.87
N VAL A 151 -3.07 -16.50 -32.99
CA VAL A 151 -3.64 -16.70 -31.64
C VAL A 151 -2.62 -16.50 -30.50
N THR A 152 -1.35 -16.20 -30.81
CA THR A 152 -0.32 -15.84 -29.82
C THR A 152 0.19 -14.41 -29.94
N ASP A 153 0.42 -13.93 -31.17
CA ASP A 153 1.11 -12.65 -31.43
C ASP A 153 0.12 -11.57 -31.93
N HIS A 154 -0.98 -11.98 -32.56
CA HIS A 154 -1.97 -11.06 -33.14
C HIS A 154 -3.15 -10.82 -32.18
N GLN A 155 -3.21 -9.60 -31.67
CA GLN A 155 -4.20 -9.06 -30.70
C GLN A 155 -5.64 -8.90 -31.29
N ASN A 156 -6.00 -9.70 -32.30
CA ASN A 156 -7.25 -9.65 -33.05
C ASN A 156 -8.23 -10.80 -32.70
N ILE A 157 -7.72 -11.84 -32.03
CA ILE A 157 -8.46 -13.07 -31.70
C ILE A 157 -8.28 -13.41 -30.21
N VAL A 158 -7.04 -13.34 -29.71
CA VAL A 158 -6.69 -13.53 -28.29
C VAL A 158 -5.77 -12.39 -27.85
N ILE A 159 -5.86 -11.95 -26.60
CA ILE A 159 -4.91 -11.05 -25.93
C ILE A 159 -4.25 -11.81 -24.78
N ASN A 160 -2.92 -11.82 -24.75
CA ASN A 160 -2.12 -12.41 -23.68
C ASN A 160 -1.82 -11.38 -22.59
N GLU A 161 -1.61 -11.81 -21.34
CA GLU A 161 -1.36 -10.91 -20.19
C GLU A 161 -0.15 -9.99 -20.42
N ASP A 162 1.00 -10.53 -20.85
CA ASP A 162 2.22 -9.76 -21.22
C ASP A 162 2.00 -8.72 -22.34
N SER A 163 0.93 -8.85 -23.12
CA SER A 163 0.59 -7.91 -24.20
C SER A 163 -0.29 -6.75 -23.74
N LEU A 164 -0.85 -6.81 -22.53
CA LEU A 164 -1.76 -5.78 -22.00
C LEU A 164 -1.03 -4.45 -21.78
N ASP A 165 0.20 -4.48 -21.28
CA ASP A 165 1.05 -3.31 -21.04
C ASP A 165 1.47 -2.57 -22.32
N ASN A 166 1.49 -3.26 -23.46
CA ASN A 166 1.89 -2.72 -24.76
C ASN A 166 0.70 -2.48 -25.71
N LEU A 167 -0.54 -2.60 -25.23
CA LEU A 167 -1.73 -2.54 -26.04
C LEU A 167 -2.14 -1.09 -26.34
N ASP A 168 -2.35 -0.70 -27.61
CA ASP A 168 -2.87 0.64 -27.91
C ASP A 168 -4.29 0.76 -27.37
N ILE A 169 -4.43 1.51 -26.28
CA ILE A 169 -5.70 1.82 -25.61
C ILE A 169 -6.74 2.35 -26.61
N ARG A 170 -6.33 3.04 -27.70
CA ARG A 170 -7.25 3.50 -28.76
C ARG A 170 -7.87 2.34 -29.54
N TYR A 171 -7.12 1.26 -29.77
CA TYR A 171 -7.63 0.06 -30.45
C TYR A 171 -8.63 -0.69 -29.55
N LEU A 172 -8.31 -0.85 -28.25
CA LEU A 172 -9.28 -1.36 -27.28
C LEU A 172 -10.55 -0.51 -27.23
N PHE A 173 -10.45 0.81 -27.08
CA PHE A 173 -11.62 1.70 -27.07
C PHE A 173 -12.41 1.66 -28.38
N ALA A 174 -11.76 1.50 -29.54
CA ALA A 174 -12.45 1.29 -30.81
C ALA A 174 -13.20 -0.05 -30.84
N LYS A 175 -12.59 -1.15 -30.38
CA LYS A 175 -13.24 -2.47 -30.38
C LYS A 175 -14.32 -2.58 -29.31
N MET A 176 -14.13 -2.01 -28.11
CA MET A 176 -15.17 -1.86 -27.09
C MET A 176 -16.34 -1.00 -27.58
N ARG A 177 -16.09 0.07 -28.33
CA ARG A 177 -17.16 0.87 -28.95
C ARG A 177 -17.96 0.06 -29.97
N VAL A 178 -17.29 -0.72 -30.82
CA VAL A 178 -17.97 -1.62 -31.79
C VAL A 178 -18.75 -2.71 -31.05
N LEU A 179 -18.16 -3.36 -30.04
CA LEU A 179 -18.85 -4.37 -29.22
C LEU A 179 -20.04 -3.78 -28.46
N SER A 180 -19.94 -2.56 -27.91
CA SER A 180 -21.06 -1.86 -27.29
C SER A 180 -22.17 -1.57 -28.30
N GLN A 181 -21.82 -1.11 -29.51
CA GLN A 181 -22.78 -0.89 -30.59
C GLN A 181 -23.44 -2.20 -31.06
N GLU A 182 -22.69 -3.29 -31.19
CA GLU A 182 -23.21 -4.63 -31.48
C GLU A 182 -24.15 -5.10 -30.36
N LEU A 183 -23.78 -4.90 -29.09
CA LEU A 183 -24.55 -5.29 -27.92
C LEU A 183 -25.83 -4.43 -27.76
N ASP A 184 -25.77 -3.13 -28.06
CA ASP A 184 -26.95 -2.26 -28.15
C ASP A 184 -27.89 -2.68 -29.29
N LEU A 185 -27.33 -3.11 -30.43
CA LEU A 185 -28.08 -3.61 -31.59
C LEU A 185 -28.67 -5.01 -31.31
N TYR A 186 -28.00 -5.85 -30.53
CA TYR A 186 -28.56 -7.09 -29.99
C TYR A 186 -29.63 -6.83 -28.92
N ARG A 187 -29.47 -5.85 -28.03
CA ARG A 187 -30.51 -5.38 -27.10
C ARG A 187 -31.69 -4.76 -27.83
N GLN A 188 -31.47 -4.12 -28.97
CA GLN A 188 -32.53 -3.60 -29.83
C GLN A 188 -33.26 -4.76 -30.50
N LYS A 189 -32.58 -5.69 -31.16
CA LYS A 189 -33.19 -6.93 -31.71
C LYS A 189 -33.91 -7.76 -30.65
N TRP A 190 -33.39 -7.88 -29.42
CA TRP A 190 -34.08 -8.55 -28.31
C TRP A 190 -35.33 -7.79 -27.89
N ARG A 191 -35.26 -6.45 -27.77
CA ARG A 191 -36.47 -5.63 -27.52
C ARG A 191 -37.47 -5.78 -28.66
N ASP A 192 -37.05 -5.75 -29.92
CA ASP A 192 -37.93 -5.92 -31.08
C ASP A 192 -38.56 -7.32 -31.10
N VAL A 193 -37.84 -8.38 -30.72
CA VAL A 193 -38.38 -9.75 -30.62
C VAL A 193 -39.28 -9.95 -29.40
N VAL A 194 -39.05 -9.22 -28.29
CA VAL A 194 -39.91 -9.26 -27.10
C VAL A 194 -41.17 -8.39 -27.27
N ILE A 195 -41.07 -7.26 -27.97
CA ILE A 195 -42.19 -6.33 -28.24
C ILE A 195 -43.05 -6.87 -29.40
N ASN A 196 -42.44 -7.36 -30.48
CA ASN A 196 -43.15 -8.01 -31.60
C ASN A 196 -43.39 -9.52 -31.37
N GLY A 197 -43.08 -10.03 -30.17
CA GLY A 197 -43.35 -11.41 -29.75
C GLY A 197 -44.80 -11.67 -29.33
N GLY A 198 -45.65 -10.63 -29.32
CA GLY A 198 -47.07 -10.72 -29.01
C GLY A 198 -47.95 -10.98 -30.25
N LEU A 199 -48.20 -12.27 -30.53
CA LEU A 199 -49.37 -12.81 -31.25
C LEU A 199 -50.18 -11.87 -32.19
N GLY A 200 -49.71 -11.74 -33.44
CA GLY A 200 -50.54 -11.83 -34.66
C GLY A 200 -51.55 -10.72 -34.98
N ALA A 201 -51.15 -9.80 -35.89
CA ALA A 201 -52.08 -8.91 -36.60
C ALA A 201 -51.57 -8.40 -37.97
N GLU A 202 -51.07 -9.28 -38.85
CA GLU A 202 -50.82 -8.94 -40.28
C GLU A 202 -51.28 -10.05 -41.26
N GLU A 203 -52.59 -10.23 -41.39
CA GLU A 203 -53.23 -10.68 -42.65
C GLU A 203 -54.56 -9.92 -42.84
N ILE A 204 -55.20 -10.10 -44.01
CA ILE A 204 -56.38 -9.38 -44.53
C ILE A 204 -56.10 -7.96 -45.05
N ASN A 205 -55.57 -7.88 -46.28
CA ASN A 205 -55.92 -6.78 -47.19
C ASN A 205 -55.78 -7.15 -48.68
N LYS A 206 -56.64 -8.06 -49.18
CA LYS A 206 -56.84 -8.30 -50.61
C LYS A 206 -58.30 -8.60 -50.94
N VAL A 207 -58.66 -8.26 -52.19
CA VAL A 207 -59.93 -8.50 -52.90
C VAL A 207 -61.06 -7.51 -52.63
N GLN A 208 -61.26 -6.58 -53.57
CA GLN A 208 -62.60 -6.24 -54.07
C GLN A 208 -62.53 -5.85 -55.56
N GLN A 209 -63.32 -6.55 -56.38
CA GLN A 209 -63.37 -6.39 -57.83
C GLN A 209 -64.51 -5.46 -58.24
N SER A 210 -64.18 -4.53 -59.14
CA SER A 210 -64.98 -4.00 -60.25
C SER A 210 -66.52 -4.16 -60.31
N ASN A 211 -67.16 -3.00 -60.55
CA ASN A 211 -68.20 -2.70 -61.57
C ASN A 211 -69.69 -2.50 -61.15
N PRO A 212 -70.46 -1.69 -61.95
CA PRO A 212 -71.51 -0.83 -61.38
C PRO A 212 -72.94 -1.06 -61.94
N VAL A 213 -73.96 -0.62 -61.18
CA VAL A 213 -75.35 -0.48 -61.66
C VAL A 213 -75.96 0.84 -61.14
N VAL A 214 -76.93 1.39 -61.86
CA VAL A 214 -77.35 2.81 -61.87
C VAL A 214 -78.80 3.02 -61.40
N LYS A 215 -79.02 4.05 -60.55
CA LYS A 215 -80.26 4.80 -60.21
C LYS A 215 -81.41 4.15 -59.41
N SER A 216 -81.81 4.86 -58.33
CA SER A 216 -83.21 5.21 -58.05
C SER A 216 -83.35 6.46 -57.15
N GLU A 217 -84.09 7.49 -57.59
CA GLU A 217 -84.23 8.81 -56.91
C GLU A 217 -85.07 8.78 -55.60
N ARG A 218 -85.24 7.61 -54.98
CA ARG A 218 -85.65 7.48 -53.56
C ARG A 218 -84.49 7.21 -52.63
N ASP A 219 -83.35 6.82 -53.17
CA ASP A 219 -82.15 6.52 -52.40
C ASP A 219 -81.47 7.80 -51.94
N ASP A 220 -81.64 8.95 -52.61
CA ASP A 220 -80.95 10.21 -52.27
C ASP A 220 -81.21 10.68 -50.81
N ASN A 221 -82.45 10.59 -50.31
CA ASN A 221 -82.74 10.91 -48.91
C ASN A 221 -82.11 9.90 -47.92
N HIS A 222 -81.95 8.64 -48.34
CA HIS A 222 -81.25 7.63 -47.53
C HIS A 222 -79.73 7.77 -47.64
N HIS A 223 -79.20 8.16 -48.80
CA HIS A 223 -77.80 8.50 -49.01
C HIS A 223 -77.42 9.74 -48.21
N TYR A 224 -78.20 10.83 -48.23
CA TYR A 224 -77.94 11.96 -47.34
C TYR A 224 -78.03 11.60 -45.86
N ALA A 225 -78.93 10.70 -45.46
CA ALA A 225 -78.99 10.20 -44.07
C ALA A 225 -77.76 9.34 -43.70
N VAL A 226 -77.27 8.49 -44.62
CA VAL A 226 -76.08 7.65 -44.47
C VAL A 226 -74.80 8.49 -44.51
N GLU A 227 -74.67 9.45 -45.43
CA GLU A 227 -73.57 10.41 -45.49
C GLU A 227 -73.53 11.30 -44.25
N LEU A 228 -74.68 11.73 -43.72
CA LEU A 228 -74.76 12.47 -42.45
C LEU A 228 -74.37 11.58 -41.26
N ALA A 229 -74.74 10.29 -41.28
CA ALA A 229 -74.33 9.32 -40.27
C ALA A 229 -72.83 9.02 -40.34
N ASP A 230 -72.25 8.89 -41.54
CA ASP A 230 -70.83 8.68 -41.76
C ASP A 230 -70.01 9.93 -41.42
N CYS A 231 -70.48 11.13 -41.79
CA CYS A 231 -69.88 12.38 -41.33
C CYS A 231 -69.93 12.52 -39.80
N LYS A 232 -71.04 12.10 -39.14
CA LYS A 232 -71.12 12.04 -37.67
C LYS A 232 -70.19 10.97 -37.08
N SER A 233 -70.02 9.83 -37.75
CA SER A 233 -69.09 8.77 -37.36
C SER A 233 -67.64 9.26 -37.43
N ARG A 234 -67.27 9.90 -38.54
CA ARG A 234 -65.96 10.56 -38.73
C ARG A 234 -65.71 11.67 -37.73
N VAL A 235 -66.72 12.49 -37.39
CA VAL A 235 -66.59 13.51 -36.32
C VAL A 235 -66.41 12.87 -34.94
N ARG A 236 -67.06 11.73 -34.63
CA ARG A 236 -66.80 10.98 -33.40
C ARG A 236 -65.38 10.38 -33.40
N LYS A 237 -64.96 9.75 -34.50
CA LYS A 237 -63.61 9.19 -34.67
C LYS A 237 -62.54 10.27 -34.49
N HIS A 238 -62.69 11.44 -35.13
CA HIS A 238 -61.75 12.55 -34.96
C HIS A 238 -61.82 13.24 -33.58
N ARG A 239 -62.91 13.10 -32.82
CA ARG A 239 -62.94 13.51 -31.41
C ARG A 239 -62.21 12.52 -30.52
N GLN A 240 -62.45 11.22 -30.70
CA GLN A 240 -61.73 10.18 -29.97
C GLN A 240 -60.23 10.23 -30.28
N GLU A 241 -59.84 10.37 -31.55
CA GLU A 241 -58.44 10.58 -31.96
C GLU A 241 -57.85 11.87 -31.36
N LEU A 242 -58.65 12.92 -31.12
CA LEU A 242 -58.18 14.14 -30.46
C LEU A 242 -58.01 13.92 -28.95
N GLU A 243 -58.95 13.23 -28.31
CA GLU A 243 -58.94 12.87 -26.88
C GLU A 243 -57.71 11.98 -26.58
N GLU A 244 -57.52 10.88 -27.32
CA GLU A 244 -56.34 9.99 -27.24
C GLU A 244 -55.02 10.75 -27.48
N LYS A 245 -54.99 11.74 -28.39
CA LYS A 245 -53.80 12.58 -28.62
C LYS A 245 -53.59 13.65 -27.55
N THR A 246 -54.63 14.09 -26.84
CA THR A 246 -54.47 14.95 -25.66
C THR A 246 -54.01 14.20 -24.42
N GLU A 247 -54.46 12.95 -24.23
CA GLU A 247 -54.00 12.08 -23.14
C GLU A 247 -52.51 11.73 -23.33
N ALA A 248 -52.11 11.22 -24.50
CA ALA A 248 -50.71 10.93 -24.80
C ALA A 248 -49.79 12.18 -24.74
N LEU A 249 -50.32 13.39 -25.00
CA LEU A 249 -49.59 14.65 -24.83
C LEU A 249 -49.44 15.04 -23.35
N LEU A 250 -50.35 14.60 -22.49
CA LEU A 250 -50.32 14.84 -21.05
C LEU A 250 -49.32 13.88 -20.39
N GLU A 251 -49.35 12.59 -20.74
CA GLU A 251 -48.35 11.58 -20.36
C GLU A 251 -46.93 12.04 -20.74
N CYS A 252 -46.69 12.42 -22.00
CA CYS A 252 -45.40 12.96 -22.46
C CYS A 252 -44.95 14.24 -21.73
N LYS A 253 -45.87 15.01 -21.12
CA LYS A 253 -45.52 16.18 -20.29
C LYS A 253 -45.12 15.75 -18.88
N GLU A 254 -45.84 14.81 -18.28
CA GLU A 254 -45.52 14.27 -16.95
C GLU A 254 -44.16 13.56 -16.99
N GLU A 255 -43.90 12.72 -18.00
CA GLU A 255 -42.58 12.12 -18.23
C GLU A 255 -41.47 13.18 -18.36
N LEU A 256 -41.73 14.25 -19.12
CA LEU A 256 -40.79 15.35 -19.28
C LEU A 256 -40.53 16.11 -17.96
N GLU A 257 -41.52 16.23 -17.08
CA GLU A 257 -41.34 16.82 -15.75
C GLU A 257 -40.60 15.88 -14.78
N CYS A 258 -40.90 14.58 -14.80
CA CYS A 258 -40.13 13.55 -14.10
C CYS A 258 -38.66 13.55 -14.53
N HIS A 259 -38.39 13.61 -15.84
CA HIS A 259 -37.02 13.72 -16.37
C HIS A 259 -36.34 15.03 -15.99
N LYS A 260 -37.04 16.18 -16.00
CA LYS A 260 -36.48 17.45 -15.51
C LYS A 260 -36.09 17.36 -14.02
N MET A 261 -36.95 16.79 -13.17
CA MET A 261 -36.68 16.61 -11.74
C MET A 261 -35.48 15.69 -11.50
N LEU A 262 -35.38 14.56 -12.23
CA LEU A 262 -34.22 13.68 -12.17
C LEU A 262 -32.94 14.40 -12.61
N LEU A 263 -32.99 15.19 -13.68
CA LEU A 263 -31.85 15.94 -14.20
C LEU A 263 -31.41 17.07 -13.24
N THR A 264 -32.32 17.65 -12.45
CA THR A 264 -31.94 18.54 -11.34
C THR A 264 -31.28 17.79 -10.18
N LYS A 265 -31.78 16.61 -9.78
CA LYS A 265 -31.15 15.79 -8.73
C LYS A 265 -29.72 15.36 -9.12
N LEU A 266 -29.56 14.78 -10.30
CA LEU A 266 -28.25 14.37 -10.83
C LEU A 266 -27.25 15.54 -10.97
N ARG A 267 -27.73 16.77 -11.20
CA ARG A 267 -26.88 17.97 -11.18
C ARG A 267 -26.46 18.39 -9.77
N GLN A 268 -27.33 18.22 -8.78
CA GLN A 268 -27.03 18.50 -7.38
C GLN A 268 -26.06 17.44 -6.82
N GLU A 269 -26.34 16.16 -7.02
CA GLU A 269 -25.44 15.04 -6.67
C GLU A 269 -24.04 15.22 -7.29
N ASN A 270 -23.95 15.65 -8.56
CA ASN A 270 -22.67 15.93 -9.19
C ASN A 270 -21.94 17.15 -8.56
N GLN A 271 -22.67 18.17 -8.10
CA GLN A 271 -22.06 19.29 -7.36
C GLN A 271 -21.57 18.86 -5.96
N GLU A 272 -22.32 18.00 -5.27
CA GLU A 272 -21.95 17.43 -3.97
C GLU A 272 -20.72 16.52 -4.09
N LEU A 273 -20.70 15.58 -5.05
CA LEU A 273 -19.52 14.76 -5.39
C LEU A 273 -18.30 15.62 -5.80
N MET A 274 -18.52 16.73 -6.52
CA MET A 274 -17.45 17.68 -6.87
C MET A 274 -16.97 18.53 -5.68
N HIS A 275 -17.74 18.63 -4.60
CA HIS A 275 -17.31 19.21 -3.34
C HIS A 275 -16.51 18.18 -2.52
N GLU A 276 -17.01 16.95 -2.40
CA GLU A 276 -16.32 15.82 -1.75
C GLU A 276 -14.97 15.50 -2.41
N ALA A 277 -14.88 15.52 -3.74
CA ALA A 277 -13.62 15.33 -4.45
C ALA A 277 -12.57 16.42 -4.13
N ARG A 278 -13.01 17.64 -3.77
CA ARG A 278 -12.13 18.74 -3.36
C ARG A 278 -11.73 18.62 -1.88
N THR A 279 -12.63 18.22 -0.99
CA THR A 279 -12.27 17.99 0.43
C THR A 279 -11.36 16.77 0.58
N ALA A 280 -11.63 15.67 -0.14
CA ALA A 280 -10.76 14.50 -0.21
C ALA A 280 -9.39 14.80 -0.86
N LYS A 281 -9.30 15.82 -1.73
CA LYS A 281 -7.99 16.34 -2.15
C LYS A 281 -7.31 17.08 -0.99
N SER A 282 -8.00 18.01 -0.33
CA SER A 282 -7.45 18.75 0.81
C SER A 282 -6.95 17.83 1.94
N TYR A 283 -7.62 16.71 2.21
CA TYR A 283 -7.15 15.74 3.21
C TYR A 283 -5.91 14.94 2.75
N ARG A 284 -5.75 14.69 1.45
CA ARG A 284 -4.48 14.13 0.92
C ARG A 284 -3.35 15.16 1.03
N ASP A 285 -3.61 16.41 0.64
CA ASP A 285 -2.62 17.49 0.76
C ASP A 285 -2.23 17.74 2.25
N GLU A 286 -3.16 17.59 3.21
CA GLU A 286 -2.87 17.62 4.66
C GLU A 286 -2.09 16.37 5.14
N LEU A 287 -2.43 15.17 4.65
CA LEU A 287 -1.74 13.92 4.99
C LEU A 287 -0.29 13.91 4.50
N ASP A 288 -0.04 14.30 3.25
CA ASP A 288 1.31 14.43 2.68
C ASP A 288 2.17 15.41 3.50
N ALA A 289 1.57 16.53 3.92
CA ALA A 289 2.22 17.50 4.80
C ALA A 289 2.43 17.00 6.25
N VAL A 290 1.69 15.99 6.73
CA VAL A 290 1.95 15.30 7.99
C VAL A 290 3.06 14.26 7.84
N MET A 291 3.03 13.47 6.76
CA MET A 291 4.09 12.49 6.44
C MET A 291 5.45 13.18 6.30
N GLU A 292 5.54 14.29 5.55
CA GLU A 292 6.78 15.05 5.41
C GLU A 292 7.24 15.69 6.75
N ARG A 293 6.34 15.86 7.73
CA ARG A 293 6.70 16.28 9.10
C ARG A 293 7.19 15.11 9.96
N ALA A 294 6.59 13.93 9.87
CA ALA A 294 7.08 12.71 10.51
C ALA A 294 8.48 12.34 10.01
N ASP A 295 8.67 12.26 8.69
CA ASP A 295 9.96 12.06 8.03
C ASP A 295 11.06 13.04 8.49
N ARG A 296 10.69 14.28 8.83
CA ARG A 296 11.61 15.28 9.40
C ARG A 296 11.89 15.04 10.88
N ALA A 297 10.90 14.60 11.66
CA ALA A 297 11.08 14.23 13.06
C ALA A 297 12.05 13.04 13.17
N ASP A 298 11.84 11.96 12.43
CA ASP A 298 12.70 10.77 12.39
C ASP A 298 14.16 11.12 12.07
N ARG A 299 14.38 12.02 11.10
CA ARG A 299 15.73 12.51 10.75
C ARG A 299 16.37 13.31 11.89
N LEU A 300 15.60 14.13 12.60
CA LEU A 300 16.08 14.89 13.76
C LEU A 300 16.33 13.99 14.98
N GLU A 301 15.53 12.95 15.20
CA GLU A 301 15.78 11.95 16.25
C GLU A 301 17.07 11.17 15.97
N LEU A 302 17.32 10.75 14.73
CA LEU A 302 18.59 10.15 14.30
C LEU A 302 19.79 11.11 14.40
N GLU A 303 19.58 12.43 14.37
CA GLU A 303 20.61 13.41 14.69
C GLU A 303 20.83 13.54 16.21
N VAL A 304 19.77 13.58 17.01
CA VAL A 304 19.85 13.60 18.48
C VAL A 304 20.54 12.34 19.02
N VAL A 305 20.28 11.16 18.47
CA VAL A 305 21.00 9.92 18.84
C VAL A 305 22.49 10.05 18.52
N ARG A 306 22.85 10.48 17.29
CA ARG A 306 24.26 10.71 16.91
C ARG A 306 24.96 11.80 17.73
N TYR A 307 24.22 12.80 18.24
CA TYR A 307 24.78 13.79 19.17
C TYR A 307 24.94 13.24 20.59
N LYS A 308 24.10 12.31 21.05
CA LYS A 308 24.29 11.59 22.32
C LYS A 308 25.52 10.67 22.26
N GLU A 309 25.69 9.92 21.18
CA GLU A 309 26.87 9.07 20.94
C GLU A 309 28.17 9.92 20.98
N LYS A 310 28.18 11.04 20.25
CA LYS A 310 29.31 11.99 20.30
C LYS A 310 29.54 12.61 21.68
N LEU A 311 28.48 12.82 22.47
CA LEU A 311 28.62 13.31 23.84
C LEU A 311 29.29 12.25 24.72
N THR A 312 28.88 10.98 24.62
CA THR A 312 29.53 9.88 25.34
C THR A 312 30.99 9.68 24.92
N ASP A 313 31.32 9.86 23.63
CA ASP A 313 32.72 9.87 23.16
C ASP A 313 33.52 11.01 23.80
N ILE A 314 32.96 12.23 23.84
CA ILE A 314 33.61 13.41 24.46
C ILE A 314 33.79 13.19 25.97
N GLU A 315 32.83 12.59 26.65
CA GLU A 315 32.94 12.23 28.07
C GLU A 315 34.05 11.20 28.31
N PHE A 316 34.15 10.16 27.47
CA PHE A 316 35.23 9.16 27.52
C PHE A 316 36.62 9.78 27.27
N TYR A 317 36.76 10.64 26.25
CA TYR A 317 38.04 11.33 26.02
C TYR A 317 38.36 12.33 27.14
N LYS A 318 37.35 12.93 27.77
CA LYS A 318 37.55 13.82 28.93
C LYS A 318 38.07 13.03 30.14
N THR A 319 37.44 11.92 30.53
CA THR A 319 37.95 11.09 31.63
C THR A 319 39.35 10.56 31.32
N ARG A 320 39.63 10.15 30.07
CA ARG A 320 40.97 9.70 29.68
C ARG A 320 42.03 10.81 29.74
N ILE A 321 41.67 12.07 29.46
CA ILE A 321 42.55 13.23 29.63
C ILE A 321 42.75 13.56 31.12
N GLU A 322 41.74 13.36 31.97
CA GLU A 322 41.83 13.55 33.42
C GLU A 322 42.73 12.48 34.06
N GLU A 323 42.57 11.20 33.70
CA GLU A 323 43.50 10.10 34.05
C GLU A 323 44.96 10.44 33.66
N LEU A 324 45.20 10.78 32.38
CA LEU A 324 46.54 11.10 31.89
C LEU A 324 47.12 12.36 32.52
N ARG A 325 46.30 13.28 33.05
CA ARG A 325 46.79 14.44 33.83
C ARG A 325 47.22 14.03 35.23
N GLU A 326 46.52 13.09 35.86
CA GLU A 326 46.88 12.58 37.17
C GLU A 326 48.13 11.68 37.09
N ASP A 327 48.21 10.80 36.08
CA ASP A 327 49.44 10.02 35.79
C ASP A 327 50.65 10.95 35.60
N ASN A 328 50.49 12.04 34.83
CA ASN A 328 51.56 13.04 34.66
C ASN A 328 51.88 13.81 35.96
N ARG A 329 50.89 14.10 36.80
CA ARG A 329 51.11 14.73 38.13
C ARG A 329 51.96 13.80 39.01
N VAL A 330 51.60 12.53 39.13
CA VAL A 330 52.36 11.53 39.90
C VAL A 330 53.77 11.34 39.33
N LEU A 331 53.94 11.36 37.99
CA LEU A 331 55.26 11.33 37.36
C LEU A 331 56.11 12.58 37.63
N ILE A 332 55.48 13.76 37.80
CA ILE A 332 56.19 14.98 38.20
C ILE A 332 56.58 14.92 39.67
N GLU A 333 55.67 14.54 40.57
CA GLU A 333 55.92 14.41 42.01
C GLU A 333 57.02 13.37 42.31
N THR A 334 57.02 12.25 41.58
CA THR A 334 58.10 11.24 41.68
C THR A 334 59.42 11.73 41.08
N ARG A 335 59.42 12.56 40.03
CA ARG A 335 60.63 13.21 39.50
C ARG A 335 61.22 14.19 40.52
N GLU A 336 60.40 15.05 41.12
CA GLU A 336 60.82 16.02 42.12
C GLU A 336 61.39 15.34 43.38
N MET A 337 60.74 14.27 43.86
CA MET A 337 61.28 13.42 44.93
C MET A 337 62.67 12.83 44.58
N LEU A 338 62.87 12.35 43.35
CA LEU A 338 64.16 11.80 42.91
C LEU A 338 65.21 12.89 42.72
N GLU A 339 64.83 14.08 42.25
CA GLU A 339 65.70 15.27 42.19
C GLU A 339 66.16 15.70 43.59
N ASP A 340 65.29 15.67 44.60
CA ASP A 340 65.64 15.95 45.99
C ASP A 340 66.55 14.88 46.60
N GLN A 341 66.32 13.58 46.33
CA GLN A 341 67.24 12.51 46.73
C GLN A 341 68.62 12.64 46.07
N LEU A 342 68.66 13.04 44.80
CA LEU A 342 69.90 13.32 44.07
C LEU A 342 70.62 14.55 44.66
N ASN A 343 69.90 15.63 44.95
CA ASN A 343 70.45 16.84 45.55
C ASN A 343 70.95 16.59 46.98
N SER A 344 70.24 15.80 47.79
CA SER A 344 70.71 15.33 49.10
C SER A 344 71.99 14.49 48.99
N SER A 345 72.10 13.66 47.95
CA SER A 345 73.30 12.85 47.69
C SER A 345 74.47 13.70 47.18
N ARG A 346 74.21 14.72 46.35
CA ARG A 346 75.21 15.73 45.96
C ARG A 346 75.74 16.51 47.17
N ARG A 347 74.86 17.08 48.00
CA ARG A 347 75.27 17.79 49.25
C ARG A 347 76.13 16.91 50.17
N ARG A 348 75.86 15.60 50.24
CA ARG A 348 76.70 14.65 50.99
C ARG A 348 78.08 14.47 50.33
N ALA A 349 78.15 14.34 49.01
CA ALA A 349 79.40 14.28 48.27
C ALA A 349 80.22 15.57 48.39
N ASP A 350 79.59 16.74 48.27
CA ASP A 350 80.21 18.05 48.48
C ASP A 350 80.81 18.14 49.90
N LYS A 351 80.08 17.64 50.92
CA LYS A 351 80.58 17.62 52.30
C LYS A 351 81.74 16.63 52.51
N VAL A 352 81.78 15.52 51.76
CA VAL A 352 82.95 14.63 51.74
C VAL A 352 84.16 15.36 51.14
N LEU A 353 84.00 16.07 50.02
CA LEU A 353 85.08 16.85 49.39
C LEU A 353 85.60 17.98 50.29
N GLU A 354 84.72 18.66 51.04
CA GLU A 354 85.13 19.63 52.06
C GLU A 354 86.01 18.98 53.13
N LEU A 355 85.57 17.85 53.70
CA LEU A 355 86.31 17.10 54.73
C LEU A 355 87.63 16.53 54.20
N GLU A 356 87.67 16.05 52.96
CA GLU A 356 88.92 15.65 52.29
C GLU A 356 89.89 16.82 52.14
N SER A 357 89.39 18.02 51.82
CA SER A 357 90.21 19.24 51.76
C SER A 357 90.75 19.66 53.13
N GLU A 358 89.96 19.49 54.20
CA GLU A 358 90.39 19.74 55.58
C GLU A 358 91.44 18.70 56.02
N ILE A 359 91.24 17.42 55.71
CA ILE A 359 92.21 16.35 55.94
C ILE A 359 93.52 16.63 55.20
N LEU A 360 93.48 17.12 53.96
CA LEU A 360 94.67 17.51 53.21
C LEU A 360 95.40 18.70 53.86
N LYS A 361 94.67 19.73 54.31
CA LYS A 361 95.26 20.88 55.05
C LYS A 361 95.91 20.42 56.36
N PHE A 362 95.26 19.56 57.15
CA PHE A 362 95.85 19.03 58.38
C PHE A 362 97.06 18.12 58.09
N LYS A 363 97.05 17.32 57.01
CA LYS A 363 98.22 16.55 56.57
C LYS A 363 99.39 17.46 56.17
N GLN A 364 99.13 18.56 55.46
CA GLN A 364 100.14 19.57 55.15
C GLN A 364 100.70 20.19 56.43
N LEU A 365 99.86 20.69 57.33
CA LEU A 365 100.30 21.27 58.61
C LEU A 365 101.15 20.30 59.46
N VAL A 366 100.77 19.02 59.52
CA VAL A 366 101.57 17.99 60.22
C VAL A 366 102.91 17.74 59.53
N ASN A 367 102.96 17.80 58.19
CA ASN A 367 104.19 17.68 57.43
C ASN A 367 105.11 18.91 57.62
N ASP A 368 104.55 20.12 57.62
CA ASP A 368 105.27 21.36 57.84
C ASP A 368 105.85 21.40 59.27
N MET A 369 105.06 21.05 60.29
CA MET A 369 105.55 20.86 61.66
C MET A 369 106.60 19.74 61.80
N ALA A 370 106.58 18.73 60.93
CA ALA A 370 107.60 17.68 60.91
C ALA A 370 108.91 18.17 60.27
N LEU A 371 108.83 19.03 59.26
CA LEU A 371 109.97 19.71 58.65
C LEU A 371 110.57 20.75 59.59
N GLU A 372 109.77 21.57 60.28
CA GLU A 372 110.25 22.49 61.33
C GLU A 372 110.97 21.72 62.43
N ARG A 373 110.39 20.62 62.94
CA ARG A 373 111.07 19.74 63.92
C ARG A 373 112.33 19.06 63.39
N ALA A 374 112.49 18.91 62.08
CA ALA A 374 113.72 18.40 61.48
C ALA A 374 114.78 19.50 61.42
N ALA A 375 114.42 20.70 60.98
CA ALA A 375 115.31 21.87 60.95
C ALA A 375 115.74 22.30 62.37
N ASP A 376 114.84 22.29 63.35
CA ASP A 376 115.19 22.54 64.76
C ASP A 376 116.17 21.49 65.28
N LYS A 377 116.00 20.21 64.93
CA LYS A 377 116.96 19.15 65.29
C LYS A 377 118.32 19.34 64.64
N GLU A 378 118.35 19.74 63.37
CA GLU A 378 119.58 20.05 62.64
C GLU A 378 120.29 21.24 63.30
N LYS A 379 119.56 22.30 63.65
CA LYS A 379 120.09 23.46 64.38
C LYS A 379 120.54 23.13 65.81
N TYR A 380 119.85 22.23 66.52
CA TYR A 380 120.34 21.71 67.81
C TYR A 380 121.63 20.90 67.63
N GLN A 381 121.76 20.14 66.54
CA GLN A 381 122.97 19.39 66.21
C GLN A 381 124.13 20.35 65.86
N GLU A 382 123.89 21.37 65.02
CA GLU A 382 124.86 22.45 64.74
C GLU A 382 125.32 23.14 66.04
N LEU A 383 124.40 23.52 66.92
CA LEU A 383 124.74 24.14 68.22
C LEU A 383 125.49 23.19 69.15
N ILE A 384 125.22 21.88 69.13
CA ILE A 384 126.02 20.89 69.85
C ILE A 384 127.43 20.82 69.24
N GLU A 385 127.56 20.84 67.91
CA GLU A 385 128.83 20.80 67.22
C GLU A 385 129.65 22.08 67.49
N GLU A 386 129.07 23.27 67.38
CA GLU A 386 129.67 24.55 67.79
C GLU A 386 130.07 24.54 69.26
N ASN A 387 129.22 24.05 70.17
CA ASN A 387 129.53 23.98 71.60
C ASN A 387 130.69 22.99 71.87
N THR A 388 130.78 21.86 71.16
CA THR A 388 131.97 20.99 71.24
C THR A 388 133.22 21.63 70.63
N GLN A 389 133.10 22.48 69.60
CA GLN A 389 134.21 23.26 69.05
C GLN A 389 134.67 24.33 70.03
N LEU A 390 133.76 25.07 70.66
CA LEU A 390 134.04 26.04 71.72
C LEU A 390 134.64 25.35 72.96
N HIS A 391 134.19 24.16 73.34
CA HIS A 391 134.84 23.37 74.39
C HIS A 391 136.25 22.92 73.99
N LYS A 392 136.51 22.55 72.73
CA LYS A 392 137.86 22.25 72.21
C LYS A 392 138.75 23.50 72.26
N LEU A 393 138.26 24.66 71.84
CA LEU A 393 138.98 25.94 71.88
C LEU A 393 139.25 26.40 73.31
N THR A 394 138.28 26.28 74.22
CA THR A 394 138.44 26.58 75.65
C THR A 394 139.46 25.63 76.29
N LYS A 395 139.47 24.35 75.89
CA LYS A 395 140.47 23.38 76.33
C LYS A 395 141.86 23.64 75.74
N ALA A 396 141.95 24.20 74.52
CA ALA A 396 143.21 24.66 73.95
C ALA A 396 143.74 25.88 74.73
N ALA A 397 142.93 26.91 74.95
CA ALA A 397 143.31 28.09 75.74
C ALA A 397 143.65 27.74 77.21
N ALA A 398 142.97 26.77 77.82
CA ALA A 398 143.30 26.28 79.16
C ALA A 398 144.60 25.45 79.20
N ASN A 399 144.98 24.81 78.09
CA ASN A 399 146.28 24.15 77.96
C ASN A 399 147.41 25.15 77.69
N GLU A 400 147.17 26.21 76.90
CA GLU A 400 148.11 27.32 76.67
C GLU A 400 148.37 28.14 77.94
N ALA A 401 147.40 28.25 78.85
CA ALA A 401 147.53 28.98 80.11
C ALA A 401 148.21 28.19 81.25
N ALA A 402 148.65 26.95 81.00
CA ALA A 402 149.10 26.02 82.06
C ALA A 402 150.51 25.42 81.84
N LEU A 403 151.22 25.75 80.76
CA LEU A 403 152.59 25.28 80.51
C LEU A 403 153.43 26.35 79.78
N ASP A 404 154.70 26.47 80.23
CA ASP A 404 155.82 27.23 79.65
C ASP A 404 155.73 28.77 79.59
N SER A 405 156.59 29.56 80.24
CA SER A 405 157.67 29.26 81.20
C SER A 405 158.82 28.32 80.77
N SER A 406 159.30 28.36 79.52
CA SER A 406 160.74 28.61 79.19
C SER A 406 161.22 28.24 77.75
N ILE A 407 161.72 29.27 77.03
CA ILE A 407 162.98 29.29 76.21
C ILE A 407 163.06 28.66 74.78
N SER A 408 163.51 29.51 73.83
CA SER A 408 164.17 29.26 72.50
C SER A 408 163.34 28.76 71.28
N ASP A 409 163.63 29.15 70.01
CA ASP A 409 164.71 29.99 69.44
C ASP A 409 164.41 30.57 68.01
N SER A 410 165.27 31.50 67.54
CA SER A 410 165.69 31.78 66.12
C SER A 410 164.93 32.78 65.18
N GLU A 411 165.67 33.87 64.84
CA GLU A 411 165.86 34.59 63.54
C GLU A 411 164.81 35.52 62.84
N GLU A 412 165.02 36.86 62.99
CA GLU A 412 165.33 37.96 62.00
C GLU A 412 164.85 37.99 60.50
N PRO A 413 164.95 39.12 59.72
CA PRO A 413 165.25 40.56 60.04
C PRO A 413 164.51 41.68 59.22
N ALA A 414 164.80 42.95 59.59
CA ALA A 414 164.92 44.19 58.75
C ALA A 414 163.66 44.96 58.25
N HIS A 415 163.63 46.31 58.08
CA HIS A 415 164.67 47.38 58.22
C HIS A 415 164.06 48.75 58.65
N THR A 416 164.83 49.86 58.60
CA THR A 416 164.67 51.02 59.54
C THR A 416 165.15 52.41 59.04
N ASP A 417 164.32 53.45 59.29
CA ASP A 417 164.66 54.77 59.89
C ASP A 417 165.37 55.99 59.22
N ASN A 418 164.76 57.16 59.49
CA ASN A 418 165.23 58.47 60.05
C ASN A 418 166.62 59.18 59.77
N ARG A 419 166.48 60.46 59.36
CA ARG A 419 167.06 61.74 59.91
C ARG A 419 168.57 61.98 60.23
N LEU A 420 169.16 62.87 59.41
CA LEU A 420 169.65 64.25 59.75
C LEU A 420 170.96 64.50 60.56
N SER A 421 172.01 64.99 59.88
CA SER A 421 172.90 66.11 60.32
C SER A 421 173.83 66.64 59.19
N GLU A 422 174.23 67.93 59.29
CA GLU A 422 175.34 68.69 58.62
C GLU A 422 175.61 68.51 57.08
N GLN A 423 175.31 69.48 56.21
CA GLN A 423 175.87 70.85 55.98
C GLN A 423 177.13 70.97 55.07
N LEU A 424 176.96 71.80 54.02
CA LEU A 424 177.97 72.66 53.34
C LEU A 424 179.08 72.07 52.43
N THR A 425 178.78 71.91 51.13
CA THR A 425 179.54 72.61 50.05
C THR A 425 178.76 72.78 48.73
N ASN A 426 177.67 73.57 48.76
CA ASN A 426 176.97 74.01 47.54
C ASN A 426 177.82 74.97 46.70
N ASN A 427 177.86 74.80 45.36
CA ASN A 427 177.42 75.85 44.41
C ASN A 427 177.35 75.41 42.93
N ALA A 428 178.32 74.62 42.45
CA ALA A 428 178.58 74.50 41.01
C ALA A 428 177.59 73.60 40.23
N GLN A 429 177.06 72.55 40.85
CA GLN A 429 176.21 71.55 40.18
C GLN A 429 174.78 72.05 39.89
N THR A 430 174.32 73.07 40.60
CA THR A 430 172.92 73.53 40.59
C THR A 430 172.46 74.18 39.28
N ARG A 431 173.39 74.54 38.38
CA ARG A 431 173.09 75.30 37.16
C ARG A 431 172.83 74.44 35.92
N ALA A 432 173.38 73.23 35.84
CA ALA A 432 173.14 72.31 34.74
C ALA A 432 171.74 71.67 34.84
N LEU A 433 171.36 71.25 36.05
CA LEU A 433 170.17 70.44 36.33
C LEU A 433 168.84 71.17 36.02
N LYS A 434 168.83 72.51 35.98
CA LYS A 434 167.62 73.28 35.63
C LYS A 434 167.18 73.14 34.17
N LEU A 435 168.11 73.07 33.22
CA LEU A 435 167.77 73.06 31.79
C LEU A 435 167.21 71.70 31.32
N GLU A 436 167.68 70.59 31.90
CA GLU A 436 167.11 69.26 31.64
C GLU A 436 165.66 69.15 32.15
N LEU A 437 165.37 69.71 33.33
CA LEU A 437 164.02 69.68 33.91
C LEU A 437 162.98 70.46 33.08
N GLU A 438 163.41 71.51 32.39
CA GLU A 438 162.51 72.36 31.59
C GLU A 438 162.13 71.69 30.25
N ASN A 439 163.10 71.08 29.56
CA ASN A 439 162.83 70.31 28.33
C ASN A 439 161.92 69.10 28.62
N ARG A 440 162.12 68.44 29.77
CA ARG A 440 161.29 67.30 30.21
C ARG A 440 159.85 67.69 30.55
N ARG A 441 159.60 68.94 30.96
CA ARG A 441 158.24 69.48 31.19
C ARG A 441 157.45 69.68 29.90
N LEU A 442 158.08 70.19 28.84
CA LEU A 442 157.40 70.51 27.59
C LEU A 442 156.91 69.26 26.85
N VAL A 443 157.66 68.16 26.89
CA VAL A 443 157.23 66.87 26.33
C VAL A 443 156.01 66.34 27.08
N ASN A 444 156.07 66.27 28.42
CA ASN A 444 154.95 65.81 29.25
C ASN A 444 153.65 66.61 29.00
N LEU A 445 153.75 67.92 28.75
CA LEU A 445 152.60 68.75 28.45
C LEU A 445 151.95 68.39 27.09
N ILE A 446 152.76 68.14 26.05
CA ILE A 446 152.25 67.75 24.72
C ILE A 446 151.53 66.40 24.79
N ASP A 447 152.07 65.42 25.51
CA ASP A 447 151.45 64.11 25.60
C ASP A 447 150.17 64.15 26.46
N SER A 448 150.14 64.93 27.55
CA SER A 448 148.90 65.14 28.32
C SER A 448 147.76 65.78 27.51
N LEU A 449 148.06 66.66 26.55
CA LEU A 449 147.07 67.27 25.66
C LEU A 449 146.56 66.31 24.57
N LYS A 450 147.39 65.36 24.13
CA LYS A 450 146.94 64.28 23.24
C LYS A 450 146.02 63.32 24.00
N GLU A 451 146.41 62.89 25.19
CA GLU A 451 145.60 62.03 26.05
C GLU A 451 144.24 62.67 26.37
N SER A 452 144.20 63.96 26.75
CA SER A 452 142.94 64.65 27.01
C SER A 452 142.04 64.69 25.76
N SER A 453 142.59 65.01 24.60
CA SER A 453 141.82 65.03 23.34
C SER A 453 141.31 63.64 22.91
N PHE A 454 142.05 62.58 23.23
CA PHE A 454 141.63 61.20 22.97
C PHE A 454 140.51 60.77 23.92
N HIS A 455 140.63 61.08 25.22
CA HIS A 455 139.59 60.80 26.20
C HIS A 455 138.29 61.57 25.93
N GLU A 456 138.37 62.85 25.53
CA GLU A 456 137.20 63.66 25.19
C GLU A 456 136.48 63.12 23.95
N ASN A 457 137.22 62.82 22.87
CA ASN A 457 136.64 62.18 21.67
C ASN A 457 136.05 60.80 21.97
N SER A 458 136.73 59.98 22.78
CA SER A 458 136.25 58.65 23.18
C SER A 458 134.95 58.74 24.00
N SER A 459 134.88 59.65 24.97
CA SER A 459 133.66 59.91 25.74
C SER A 459 132.50 60.35 24.84
N ARG A 460 132.77 61.25 23.88
CA ARG A 460 131.75 61.75 22.95
C ARG A 460 131.23 60.68 21.99
N VAL A 461 132.08 59.76 21.54
CA VAL A 461 131.63 58.57 20.77
C VAL A 461 130.74 57.67 21.65
N LEU A 462 131.16 57.43 22.90
CA LEU A 462 130.45 56.55 23.82
C LEU A 462 129.09 57.13 24.29
N GLU A 463 128.95 58.46 24.33
CA GLU A 463 127.67 59.15 24.47
C GLU A 463 126.76 58.97 23.24
N LEU A 464 127.29 59.19 22.03
CA LEU A 464 126.55 58.97 20.78
C LEU A 464 126.11 57.51 20.60
N GLU A 465 126.90 56.54 21.05
CA GLU A 465 126.50 55.12 21.05
C GLU A 465 125.37 54.83 22.05
N LYS A 466 125.40 55.46 23.24
CA LYS A 466 124.29 55.37 24.21
C LYS A 466 123.01 56.00 23.65
N GLU A 467 123.10 57.17 23.01
CA GLU A 467 121.96 57.82 22.37
C GLU A 467 121.41 56.98 21.21
N LYS A 468 122.28 56.47 20.33
CA LYS A 468 121.89 55.54 19.25
C LYS A 468 121.16 54.31 19.79
N LYS A 469 121.67 53.67 20.84
CA LYS A 469 121.04 52.48 21.45
C LYS A 469 119.71 52.83 22.14
N LYS A 470 119.61 54.00 22.78
CA LYS A 470 118.36 54.51 23.38
C LYS A 470 117.30 54.82 22.33
N LEU A 471 117.68 55.42 21.19
CA LEU A 471 116.80 55.67 20.06
C LEU A 471 116.37 54.36 19.39
N GLN A 472 117.28 53.39 19.24
CA GLN A 472 116.95 52.08 18.67
C GLN A 472 115.92 51.33 19.54
N LEU A 473 116.15 51.21 20.85
CA LEU A 473 115.16 50.64 21.78
C LEU A 473 113.82 51.40 21.76
N LYS A 474 113.84 52.71 21.49
CA LYS A 474 112.62 53.51 21.36
C LYS A 474 111.89 53.26 20.04
N ILE A 475 112.60 52.97 18.95
CA ILE A 475 112.01 52.55 17.67
C ILE A 475 111.41 51.16 17.80
N GLU A 476 112.12 50.21 18.40
CA GLU A 476 111.64 48.85 18.69
C GLU A 476 110.34 48.91 19.52
N SER A 477 110.35 49.63 20.66
CA SER A 477 109.15 49.86 21.49
C SER A 477 108.00 50.60 20.78
N LEU A 478 108.27 51.40 19.75
CA LEU A 478 107.22 52.05 18.95
C LEU A 478 106.66 51.10 17.88
N ASN A 479 107.48 50.23 17.30
CA ASN A 479 107.02 49.19 16.38
C ASN A 479 106.13 48.17 17.11
N ASP A 480 106.52 47.70 18.30
CA ASP A 480 105.69 46.84 19.16
C ASP A 480 104.34 47.48 19.55
N ASN A 481 104.28 48.81 19.60
CA ASN A 481 103.03 49.55 19.82
C ASN A 481 102.18 49.63 18.54
N ILE A 482 102.80 49.85 17.38
CA ILE A 482 102.11 49.87 16.09
C ILE A 482 101.52 48.49 15.80
N GLU A 483 102.29 47.40 15.96
CA GLU A 483 101.82 46.04 15.70
C GLU A 483 100.65 45.65 16.62
N ARG A 484 100.73 45.96 17.91
CA ARG A 484 99.61 45.76 18.85
C ARG A 484 98.36 46.57 18.50
N LEU A 485 98.50 47.84 18.11
CA LEU A 485 97.37 48.66 17.66
C LEU A 485 96.78 48.14 16.33
N THR A 486 97.63 47.59 15.45
CA THR A 486 97.18 47.00 14.18
C THR A 486 96.37 45.72 14.42
N GLN A 487 96.83 44.86 15.33
CA GLN A 487 96.09 43.67 15.75
C GLN A 487 94.76 44.05 16.43
N GLN A 488 94.77 45.01 17.37
CA GLN A 488 93.55 45.50 18.02
C GLN A 488 92.53 46.06 17.02
N ASN A 489 92.97 46.79 16.00
CA ASN A 489 92.07 47.26 14.93
C ASN A 489 91.51 46.09 14.09
N SER A 490 92.32 45.07 13.78
CA SER A 490 91.86 43.86 13.10
C SER A 490 90.81 43.09 13.92
N ASP A 491 91.02 42.96 15.22
CA ASP A 491 90.10 42.29 16.14
C ASP A 491 88.78 43.08 16.28
N LEU A 492 88.86 44.42 16.38
CA LEU A 492 87.68 45.29 16.39
C LEU A 492 86.91 45.25 15.07
N GLU A 493 87.59 45.18 13.92
CA GLU A 493 86.93 44.97 12.62
C GLU A 493 86.21 43.62 12.54
N LEU A 494 86.78 42.56 13.12
CA LEU A 494 86.16 41.25 13.18
C LEU A 494 84.88 41.28 14.03
N VAL A 495 84.96 41.86 15.23
CA VAL A 495 83.81 42.02 16.14
C VAL A 495 82.72 42.90 15.51
N TRP A 496 83.08 43.99 14.83
CA TRP A 496 82.10 44.83 14.11
C TRP A 496 81.41 44.08 12.97
N LYS A 497 82.14 43.28 12.18
CA LYS A 497 81.57 42.42 11.12
C LYS A 497 80.63 41.37 11.71
N GLN A 498 81.00 40.73 12.82
CA GLN A 498 80.16 39.74 13.51
C GLN A 498 78.87 40.38 14.06
N ALA A 499 78.98 41.52 14.76
CA ALA A 499 77.83 42.26 15.27
C ALA A 499 76.87 42.73 14.16
N LEU A 500 77.39 43.10 12.98
CA LEU A 500 76.58 43.46 11.82
C LEU A 500 75.80 42.25 11.27
N GLU A 501 76.44 41.07 11.18
CA GLU A 501 75.77 39.84 10.71
C GLU A 501 74.75 39.31 11.73
N GLU A 502 75.01 39.45 13.03
CA GLU A 502 74.03 39.15 14.09
C GLU A 502 72.84 40.10 14.05
N ASN A 503 73.06 41.41 13.90
CA ASN A 503 71.99 42.40 13.79
C ASN A 503 71.10 42.12 12.55
N LYS A 504 71.71 41.74 11.42
CA LYS A 504 71.00 41.29 10.21
C LYS A 504 70.20 39.99 10.43
N LYS A 505 70.72 39.02 11.20
CA LYS A 505 69.98 37.82 11.60
C LYS A 505 68.79 38.17 12.52
N LEU A 506 68.98 39.05 13.49
CA LEU A 506 67.93 39.54 14.39
C LEU A 506 66.84 40.29 13.61
N GLN A 507 67.22 41.17 12.67
CA GLN A 507 66.29 41.89 11.81
C GLN A 507 65.43 40.93 10.95
N ASN A 508 66.05 39.89 10.38
CA ASN A 508 65.33 38.84 9.66
C ASN A 508 64.39 38.03 10.58
N SER A 509 64.83 37.68 11.79
CA SER A 509 64.00 36.99 12.78
C SER A 509 62.78 37.82 13.18
N LEU A 510 62.98 39.12 13.44
CA LEU A 510 61.93 40.07 13.83
C LEU A 510 60.93 40.31 12.68
N GLN A 511 61.39 40.32 11.43
CA GLN A 511 60.51 40.39 10.25
C GLN A 511 59.71 39.09 10.03
N ASN A 512 60.31 37.93 10.28
CA ASN A 512 59.60 36.65 10.26
C ASN A 512 58.57 36.56 11.40
N GLN A 513 58.89 37.08 12.58
CA GLN A 513 57.96 37.13 13.72
C GLN A 513 56.79 38.08 13.47
N ARG A 514 57.03 39.27 12.87
CA ARG A 514 55.97 40.18 12.40
C ARG A 514 55.04 39.51 11.40
N THR A 515 55.58 38.95 10.33
CA THR A 515 54.76 38.29 9.28
C THR A 515 54.01 37.05 9.79
N SER A 516 54.53 36.37 10.82
CA SER A 516 53.80 35.32 11.56
C SER A 516 52.65 35.90 12.38
N SER A 517 52.89 36.98 13.15
CA SER A 517 51.87 37.66 13.95
C SER A 517 50.76 38.29 13.09
N GLU A 518 51.10 38.86 11.93
CA GLU A 518 50.14 39.41 10.96
C GLU A 518 49.24 38.31 10.39
N LYS A 519 49.79 37.13 10.08
CA LYS A 519 49.01 35.95 9.65
C LYS A 519 48.09 35.44 10.75
N GLN A 520 48.59 35.29 11.98
CA GLN A 520 47.77 34.90 13.13
C GLN A 520 46.63 35.91 13.36
N GLN A 521 46.89 37.21 13.21
CA GLN A 521 45.86 38.24 13.37
C GLN A 521 44.81 38.20 12.24
N GLN A 522 45.20 37.90 10.99
CA GLN A 522 44.24 37.60 9.92
C GLN A 522 43.43 36.33 10.20
N GLU A 523 44.06 35.26 10.68
CA GLU A 523 43.38 34.02 11.06
C GLU A 523 42.34 34.27 12.16
N PHE A 524 42.70 34.98 13.23
CA PHE A 524 41.75 35.42 14.27
C PHE A 524 40.61 36.27 13.71
N GLN A 525 40.88 37.21 12.80
CA GLN A 525 39.81 37.99 12.14
C GLN A 525 38.85 37.09 11.33
N THR A 526 39.38 36.11 10.57
CA THR A 526 38.54 35.18 9.80
C THR A 526 37.77 34.18 10.68
N GLN A 527 38.29 33.81 11.86
CA GLN A 527 37.56 33.02 12.85
C GLN A 527 36.47 33.85 13.53
N HIS A 528 36.76 35.10 13.90
CA HIS A 528 35.79 36.02 14.49
C HIS A 528 34.62 36.34 13.55
N THR A 529 34.85 36.52 12.25
CA THR A 529 33.76 36.68 11.27
C THR A 529 32.92 35.41 11.13
N LYS A 530 33.53 34.22 11.12
CA LYS A 530 32.80 32.94 11.10
C LYS A 530 31.98 32.73 12.38
N MET A 531 32.49 33.16 13.54
CA MET A 531 31.76 33.11 14.81
C MET A 531 30.48 33.95 14.75
N ILE A 532 30.56 35.19 14.24
CA ILE A 532 29.38 36.06 14.03
C ILE A 532 28.37 35.45 13.03
N GLU A 533 28.84 34.77 11.99
CA GLU A 533 27.94 34.05 11.07
C GLU A 533 27.26 32.85 11.74
N LEU A 534 27.99 32.11 12.58
CA LEU A 534 27.42 30.99 13.35
C LEU A 534 26.41 31.48 14.41
N GLU A 535 26.67 32.59 15.09
CA GLU A 535 25.71 33.22 16.01
C GLU A 535 24.42 33.63 15.29
N LYS A 536 24.51 34.30 14.13
CA LYS A 536 23.34 34.63 13.30
C LYS A 536 22.58 33.39 12.83
N ASN A 537 23.30 32.33 12.45
CA ASN A 537 22.67 31.07 12.04
C ASN A 537 21.91 30.43 13.22
N CYS A 538 22.51 30.42 14.42
CA CYS A 538 21.82 29.98 15.64
C CYS A 538 20.57 30.81 15.95
N ASP A 539 20.64 32.15 15.84
CA ASP A 539 19.48 33.04 15.99
C ASP A 539 18.34 32.72 15.00
N THR A 540 18.68 32.41 13.74
CA THR A 540 17.68 31.98 12.75
C THR A 540 17.10 30.60 13.07
N ALA A 541 17.92 29.66 13.55
CA ALA A 541 17.47 28.32 13.96
C ALA A 541 16.56 28.38 15.20
N VAL A 542 16.84 29.28 16.16
CA VAL A 542 15.98 29.51 17.33
C VAL A 542 14.61 30.06 16.93
N LYS A 543 14.58 31.01 15.98
CA LYS A 543 13.31 31.57 15.46
C LYS A 543 12.49 30.53 14.69
N GLU A 544 13.12 29.71 13.85
CA GLU A 544 12.40 28.64 13.15
C GLU A 544 11.95 27.52 14.11
N LYS A 545 12.74 27.19 15.15
CA LYS A 545 12.32 26.30 16.23
C LYS A 545 11.07 26.82 16.94
N GLN A 546 11.01 28.12 17.28
CA GLN A 546 9.82 28.73 17.86
C GLN A 546 8.62 28.66 16.91
N ARG A 547 8.81 28.92 15.61
CA ARG A 547 7.74 28.81 14.59
C ARG A 547 7.21 27.39 14.46
N VAL A 548 8.09 26.39 14.44
CA VAL A 548 7.74 24.96 14.42
C VAL A 548 7.00 24.57 15.71
N GLN A 549 7.42 25.10 16.87
CA GLN A 549 6.78 24.79 18.15
C GLN A 549 5.35 25.36 18.24
N SER A 550 5.11 26.59 17.79
CA SER A 550 3.74 27.14 17.67
C SER A 550 2.87 26.39 16.66
N LEU A 551 3.46 25.88 15.57
CA LEU A 551 2.77 24.99 14.63
C LEU A 551 2.43 23.63 15.27
N LEU A 552 3.34 23.07 16.07
CA LEU A 552 3.13 21.82 16.79
C LEU A 552 1.97 21.94 17.78
N GLU A 553 1.93 23.00 18.58
CA GLU A 553 0.79 23.29 19.47
C GLU A 553 -0.53 23.50 18.73
N SER A 554 -0.50 24.11 17.54
CA SER A 554 -1.70 24.28 16.71
C SER A 554 -2.20 22.96 16.11
N VAL A 555 -1.30 22.02 15.84
CA VAL A 555 -1.63 20.67 15.37
C VAL A 555 -2.13 19.81 16.52
N GLN A 556 -1.49 19.91 17.70
CA GLN A 556 -1.92 19.26 18.94
C GLN A 556 -3.39 19.61 19.25
N ARG A 557 -3.73 20.91 19.34
CA ARG A 557 -5.12 21.34 19.61
C ARG A 557 -6.12 20.80 18.57
N ARG A 558 -5.72 20.74 17.29
CA ARG A 558 -6.57 20.21 16.20
C ARG A 558 -6.71 18.69 16.28
N ALA A 559 -5.72 17.97 16.83
CA ALA A 559 -5.85 16.55 17.18
C ALA A 559 -6.79 16.37 18.39
N ASP A 560 -6.61 17.14 19.47
CA ASP A 560 -7.48 17.09 20.66
C ASP A 560 -8.95 17.41 20.31
N ASP A 561 -9.19 18.32 19.35
CA ASP A 561 -10.52 18.63 18.81
C ASP A 561 -11.10 17.47 17.98
N LEU A 562 -10.27 16.80 17.17
CA LEU A 562 -10.67 15.64 16.38
C LEU A 562 -10.96 14.41 17.25
N GLU A 563 -10.16 14.15 18.29
CA GLU A 563 -10.43 13.09 19.28
C GLU A 563 -11.77 13.32 19.98
N ARG A 564 -12.05 14.55 20.45
CA ARG A 564 -13.35 14.91 21.02
C ARG A 564 -14.50 14.75 20.02
N SER A 565 -14.29 15.04 18.74
CA SER A 565 -15.29 14.79 17.70
C SER A 565 -15.49 13.29 17.42
N LEU A 566 -14.43 12.47 17.53
CA LEU A 566 -14.47 11.02 17.33
C LEU A 566 -15.20 10.35 18.50
N GLU A 567 -14.94 10.78 19.73
CA GLU A 567 -15.66 10.36 20.95
C GLU A 567 -17.18 10.61 20.82
N LEU A 568 -17.58 11.80 20.36
CA LEU A 568 -18.99 12.15 20.10
C LEU A 568 -19.63 11.33 18.96
N VAL A 569 -18.84 10.93 17.95
CA VAL A 569 -19.32 10.03 16.89
C VAL A 569 -19.46 8.59 17.41
N ASN A 570 -18.51 8.10 18.22
CA ASN A 570 -18.60 6.79 18.86
C ASN A 570 -19.82 6.68 19.77
N GLN A 571 -20.13 7.72 20.56
CA GLN A 571 -21.34 7.77 21.38
C GLN A 571 -22.61 7.64 20.52
N LYS A 572 -22.70 8.38 19.40
CA LYS A 572 -23.80 8.25 18.43
C LYS A 572 -23.87 6.87 17.76
N VAL A 573 -22.72 6.25 17.48
CA VAL A 573 -22.69 4.88 16.95
C VAL A 573 -23.23 3.88 17.96
N GLU A 574 -22.95 4.05 19.26
CA GLU A 574 -23.49 3.19 20.31
C GLU A 574 -24.99 3.42 20.53
N GLU A 575 -25.46 4.68 20.50
CA GLU A 575 -26.89 5.01 20.45
C GLU A 575 -27.59 4.34 19.26
N LEU A 576 -26.97 4.38 18.07
CA LEU A 576 -27.50 3.71 16.87
C LEU A 576 -27.51 2.19 16.99
N LYS A 577 -26.53 1.55 17.65
CA LYS A 577 -26.58 0.09 17.96
C LYS A 577 -27.71 -0.25 18.92
N ILE A 578 -27.98 0.59 19.92
CA ILE A 578 -29.12 0.40 20.83
C ILE A 578 -30.43 0.49 20.04
N ILE A 579 -30.55 1.46 19.12
CA ILE A 579 -31.70 1.56 18.21
C ILE A 579 -31.79 0.34 17.27
N GLU A 580 -30.68 -0.14 16.71
CA GLU A 580 -30.65 -1.34 15.85
C GLU A 580 -31.13 -2.59 16.61
N ASN A 581 -30.68 -2.77 17.86
CA ASN A 581 -31.11 -3.86 18.72
C ASN A 581 -32.61 -3.74 19.08
N ASN A 582 -33.10 -2.54 19.37
CA ASN A 582 -34.53 -2.31 19.60
C ASN A 582 -35.36 -2.62 18.33
N VAL A 583 -34.87 -2.26 17.13
CA VAL A 583 -35.52 -2.60 15.86
C VAL A 583 -35.50 -4.12 15.62
N LYS A 584 -34.42 -4.83 15.96
CA LYS A 584 -34.37 -6.30 15.92
C LYS A 584 -35.38 -6.96 16.88
N GLU A 585 -35.54 -6.42 18.09
CA GLU A 585 -36.53 -6.90 19.07
C GLU A 585 -37.97 -6.58 18.67
N ILE A 586 -38.21 -5.44 18.03
CA ILE A 586 -39.51 -5.11 17.44
C ILE A 586 -39.80 -6.05 16.26
N ASN A 587 -38.83 -6.30 15.38
CA ASN A 587 -39.00 -7.20 14.24
C ASN A 587 -39.29 -8.65 14.67
N SER A 588 -38.63 -9.16 15.72
CA SER A 588 -38.96 -10.50 16.25
C SER A 588 -40.37 -10.54 16.87
N LYS A 589 -40.80 -9.48 17.57
CA LYS A 589 -42.19 -9.35 18.05
C LYS A 589 -43.19 -9.26 16.90
N CYS A 590 -42.86 -8.56 15.80
CA CYS A 590 -43.69 -8.51 14.60
C CYS A 590 -43.85 -9.90 13.97
N LEU A 591 -42.76 -10.65 13.79
CA LEU A 591 -42.79 -12.03 13.29
C LEU A 591 -43.59 -12.98 14.22
N ASP A 592 -43.49 -12.80 15.53
CA ASP A 592 -44.31 -13.51 16.53
C ASP A 592 -45.80 -13.15 16.39
N PHE A 593 -46.14 -11.89 16.15
CA PHE A 593 -47.52 -11.44 15.95
C PHE A 593 -48.07 -11.89 14.59
N GLU A 594 -47.28 -11.89 13.52
CA GLU A 594 -47.64 -12.47 12.23
C GLU A 594 -47.90 -13.99 12.35
N SER A 595 -47.02 -14.71 13.06
CA SER A 595 -47.20 -16.14 13.33
C SER A 595 -48.48 -16.43 14.12
N LYS A 596 -48.81 -15.58 15.11
CA LYS A 596 -50.07 -15.65 15.87
C LYS A 596 -51.27 -15.27 15.02
N LEU A 597 -51.16 -14.26 14.15
CA LEU A 597 -52.23 -13.85 13.23
C LEU A 597 -52.57 -14.99 12.27
N VAL A 598 -51.56 -15.62 11.65
CA VAL A 598 -51.74 -16.79 10.78
C VAL A 598 -52.35 -17.99 11.53
N ALA A 599 -52.02 -18.18 12.82
CA ALA A 599 -52.67 -19.20 13.65
C ALA A 599 -54.16 -18.87 13.89
N VAL A 600 -54.47 -17.64 14.29
CA VAL A 600 -55.86 -17.17 14.51
C VAL A 600 -56.67 -17.17 13.21
N GLU A 601 -56.06 -16.86 12.06
CA GLU A 601 -56.72 -16.96 10.75
C GLU A 601 -57.06 -18.42 10.40
N ARG A 602 -56.16 -19.38 10.69
CA ARG A 602 -56.43 -20.81 10.53
C ARG A 602 -57.54 -21.28 11.47
N GLU A 603 -57.55 -20.84 12.72
CA GLU A 603 -58.62 -21.13 13.68
C GLU A 603 -59.96 -20.53 13.24
N LYS A 604 -59.97 -19.28 12.76
CA LYS A 604 -61.12 -18.61 12.16
C LYS A 604 -61.65 -19.37 10.94
N ASP A 605 -60.78 -19.85 10.06
CA ASP A 605 -61.16 -20.66 8.89
C ASP A 605 -61.72 -22.03 9.30
N ILE A 606 -61.20 -22.66 10.37
CA ILE A 606 -61.77 -23.88 10.95
C ILE A 606 -63.15 -23.59 11.52
N ALA A 607 -63.28 -22.56 12.36
CA ALA A 607 -64.55 -22.14 12.94
C ALA A 607 -65.60 -21.75 11.87
N GLN A 608 -65.17 -21.14 10.75
CA GLN A 608 -66.06 -20.86 9.61
C GLN A 608 -66.54 -22.13 8.91
N ARG A 609 -65.68 -23.14 8.73
CA ARG A 609 -66.11 -24.47 8.24
C ARG A 609 -67.05 -25.16 9.22
N ASP A 610 -66.82 -25.01 10.53
CA ASP A 610 -67.70 -25.60 11.55
C ASP A 610 -69.06 -24.90 11.60
N VAL A 611 -69.11 -23.57 11.51
CA VAL A 611 -70.35 -22.80 11.35
C VAL A 611 -71.08 -23.17 10.06
N HIS A 612 -70.36 -23.44 8.96
CA HIS A 612 -70.98 -23.92 7.72
C HIS A 612 -71.59 -25.31 7.92
N ARG A 613 -70.86 -26.26 8.51
CA ARG A 613 -71.38 -27.60 8.85
C ARG A 613 -72.58 -27.56 9.80
N TYR A 614 -72.56 -26.69 10.81
CA TYR A 614 -73.70 -26.49 11.70
C TYR A 614 -74.90 -25.86 10.98
N ARG A 615 -74.67 -24.95 10.01
CA ARG A 615 -75.75 -24.43 9.16
C ARG A 615 -76.36 -25.53 8.28
N GLU A 616 -75.53 -26.34 7.62
CA GLU A 616 -76.01 -27.49 6.84
C GLU A 616 -76.84 -28.45 7.70
N THR A 617 -76.41 -28.75 8.93
CA THR A 617 -77.19 -29.61 9.84
C THR A 617 -78.47 -28.93 10.35
N ILE A 618 -78.50 -27.61 10.53
CA ILE A 618 -79.73 -26.87 10.84
C ILE A 618 -80.68 -26.93 9.65
N GLU A 619 -80.22 -26.65 8.42
CA GLU A 619 -81.03 -26.75 7.20
C GLU A 619 -81.59 -28.18 7.00
N GLU A 620 -80.81 -29.24 7.29
CA GLU A 620 -81.32 -30.61 7.34
C GLU A 620 -82.40 -30.84 8.41
N LYS A 621 -82.28 -30.21 9.59
CA LYS A 621 -83.29 -30.29 10.66
C LYS A 621 -84.54 -29.50 10.32
N ASP A 622 -84.42 -28.32 9.69
CA ASP A 622 -85.54 -27.50 9.25
C ASP A 622 -86.32 -28.25 8.15
N VAL A 623 -85.64 -28.85 7.16
CA VAL A 623 -86.28 -29.72 6.15
C VAL A 623 -86.93 -30.96 6.78
N ALA A 624 -86.40 -31.48 7.90
CA ALA A 624 -87.04 -32.58 8.64
C ALA A 624 -88.25 -32.10 9.47
N LEU A 625 -88.19 -30.89 10.05
CA LEU A 625 -89.30 -30.24 10.73
C LEU A 625 -90.42 -29.92 9.74
N ASP A 626 -90.14 -29.33 8.59
CA ASP A 626 -91.14 -29.08 7.54
C ASP A 626 -91.83 -30.37 7.11
N LYS A 627 -91.10 -31.48 6.95
CA LYS A 627 -91.71 -32.79 6.66
C LYS A 627 -92.60 -33.29 7.81
N ALA A 628 -92.19 -33.08 9.06
CA ALA A 628 -92.99 -33.42 10.23
C ALA A 628 -94.25 -32.54 10.32
N THR A 629 -94.15 -31.23 10.15
CA THR A 629 -95.25 -30.26 10.12
C THR A 629 -96.23 -30.57 8.99
N ASN A 630 -95.75 -30.83 7.76
CA ASN A 630 -96.60 -31.28 6.65
C ASN A 630 -97.32 -32.61 6.99
N SER A 631 -96.66 -33.54 7.68
CA SER A 631 -97.30 -34.78 8.14
C SER A 631 -98.32 -34.53 9.25
N ILE A 632 -98.07 -33.55 10.14
CA ILE A 632 -99.01 -33.12 11.18
C ILE A 632 -100.23 -32.47 10.53
N GLU A 633 -100.08 -31.52 9.60
CA GLU A 633 -101.21 -30.93 8.86
C GLU A 633 -102.04 -31.95 8.09
N VAL A 634 -101.40 -33.00 7.53
CA VAL A 634 -102.13 -34.11 6.87
C VAL A 634 -102.91 -34.94 7.90
N LEU A 635 -102.35 -35.17 9.09
CA LEU A 635 -103.02 -35.86 10.19
C LEU A 635 -104.13 -34.99 10.80
N GLU A 636 -103.93 -33.70 10.99
CA GLU A 636 -104.93 -32.73 11.45
C GLU A 636 -106.09 -32.62 10.46
N ARG A 637 -105.82 -32.54 9.15
CA ARG A 637 -106.88 -32.63 8.13
C ARG A 637 -107.64 -33.94 8.19
N LYS A 638 -106.96 -35.05 8.54
CA LYS A 638 -107.62 -36.35 8.72
C LYS A 638 -108.38 -36.47 10.04
N VAL A 639 -107.93 -35.79 11.11
CA VAL A 639 -108.67 -35.64 12.36
C VAL A 639 -109.91 -34.79 12.12
N MET A 640 -109.81 -33.64 11.44
CA MET A 640 -110.97 -32.84 11.03
C MET A 640 -111.96 -33.63 10.16
N GLN A 641 -111.48 -34.50 9.26
CA GLN A 641 -112.35 -35.40 8.51
C GLN A 641 -113.06 -36.41 9.42
N LEU A 642 -112.35 -37.01 10.40
CA LEU A 642 -112.94 -37.92 11.38
C LEU A 642 -113.87 -37.20 12.37
N GLU A 643 -113.60 -35.94 12.71
CA GLU A 643 -114.48 -35.07 13.52
C GLU A 643 -115.74 -34.68 12.73
N GLN A 644 -115.62 -34.44 11.42
CA GLN A 644 -116.75 -34.24 10.52
C GLN A 644 -117.58 -35.52 10.37
N GLU A 645 -116.95 -36.69 10.15
CA GLU A 645 -117.63 -38.00 10.12
C GLU A 645 -118.28 -38.34 11.48
N LEU A 646 -117.64 -37.96 12.59
CA LEU A 646 -118.20 -38.09 13.95
C LEU A 646 -119.36 -37.11 14.16
N HIS A 647 -119.29 -35.88 13.65
CA HIS A 647 -120.39 -34.91 13.70
C HIS A 647 -121.57 -35.37 12.83
N ASP A 648 -121.31 -35.93 11.65
CA ASP A 648 -122.33 -36.54 10.78
C ASP A 648 -122.93 -37.80 11.45
N SER A 649 -122.12 -38.57 12.18
CA SER A 649 -122.60 -39.68 13.01
C SER A 649 -123.41 -39.20 14.23
N VAL A 650 -123.01 -38.11 14.88
CA VAL A 650 -123.72 -37.51 16.02
C VAL A 650 -125.01 -36.83 15.59
N THR A 651 -125.07 -36.22 14.40
CA THR A 651 -126.32 -35.70 13.82
C THR A 651 -127.23 -36.84 13.35
N GLN A 652 -126.69 -37.94 12.80
CA GLN A 652 -127.47 -39.17 12.59
C GLN A 652 -128.00 -39.76 13.90
N ILE A 653 -127.19 -39.83 14.97
CA ILE A 653 -127.63 -40.26 16.31
C ILE A 653 -128.68 -39.30 16.86
N SER A 654 -128.52 -37.99 16.67
CA SER A 654 -129.51 -36.98 17.10
C SER A 654 -130.82 -37.14 16.36
N ARG A 655 -130.78 -37.44 15.05
CA ARG A 655 -131.94 -37.71 14.20
C ARG A 655 -132.58 -39.06 14.54
N LEU A 656 -131.79 -40.06 14.93
CA LEU A 656 -132.28 -41.33 15.48
C LEU A 656 -132.88 -41.15 16.87
N GLN A 657 -132.33 -40.28 17.73
CA GLN A 657 -132.93 -39.88 19.00
C GLN A 657 -134.18 -39.02 18.81
N GLU A 658 -134.31 -38.30 17.70
CA GLU A 658 -135.51 -37.55 17.34
C GLU A 658 -136.59 -38.49 16.77
N ILE A 659 -136.19 -39.52 16.02
CA ILE A 659 -137.05 -40.67 15.71
C ILE A 659 -137.42 -41.41 17.00
N GLU A 660 -136.51 -41.62 17.95
CA GLU A 660 -136.77 -42.28 19.24
C GLU A 660 -137.63 -41.40 20.16
N ARG A 661 -137.49 -40.06 20.11
CA ARG A 661 -138.43 -39.12 20.74
C ARG A 661 -139.78 -39.19 20.06
N SER A 662 -139.87 -39.21 18.73
CA SER A 662 -141.15 -39.39 18.03
C SER A 662 -141.76 -40.76 18.32
N SER A 663 -140.95 -41.80 18.52
CA SER A 663 -141.39 -43.12 18.97
C SER A 663 -141.85 -43.07 20.41
N LYS A 664 -141.16 -42.37 21.32
CA LYS A 664 -141.57 -42.18 22.72
C LYS A 664 -142.75 -41.22 22.86
N GLU A 665 -142.93 -40.30 21.93
CA GLU A 665 -144.12 -39.46 21.78
C GLU A 665 -145.27 -40.26 21.17
N LEU A 666 -145.02 -41.23 20.31
CA LEU A 666 -146.02 -42.21 19.86
C LEU A 666 -146.30 -43.29 20.91
N ASP A 667 -145.33 -43.67 21.75
CA ASP A 667 -145.48 -44.64 22.85
C ASP A 667 -146.13 -43.98 24.06
N SER A 668 -145.91 -42.67 24.26
CA SER A 668 -146.62 -41.84 25.24
C SER A 668 -147.93 -41.29 24.70
N ARG A 669 -148.10 -41.11 23.38
CA ARG A 669 -149.44 -40.99 22.78
C ARG A 669 -150.18 -42.29 22.96
N ALA A 670 -149.55 -43.44 22.70
CA ALA A 670 -150.08 -44.76 23.00
C ALA A 670 -150.10 -45.09 24.51
N ALA A 671 -149.46 -44.30 25.38
CA ALA A 671 -149.58 -44.41 26.84
C ALA A 671 -150.76 -43.57 27.31
N ILE A 672 -150.94 -42.35 26.80
CA ILE A 672 -152.12 -41.50 26.97
C ILE A 672 -153.35 -42.14 26.32
N ASP A 673 -153.21 -42.85 25.20
CA ASP A 673 -154.26 -43.64 24.59
C ASP A 673 -154.49 -44.91 25.42
N ARG A 674 -153.44 -45.52 26.00
CA ARG A 674 -153.57 -46.55 27.05
C ARG A 674 -154.05 -46.04 28.40
N GLU A 675 -154.01 -44.73 28.68
CA GLU A 675 -154.36 -44.10 29.97
C GLU A 675 -155.71 -43.41 29.88
N THR A 676 -156.14 -43.01 28.68
CA THR A 676 -157.54 -42.74 28.35
C THR A 676 -158.30 -44.06 28.10
N LEU A 677 -157.66 -45.11 27.58
CA LEU A 677 -158.18 -46.49 27.65
C LEU A 677 -158.09 -47.07 29.06
N GLU A 678 -157.03 -46.80 29.83
CA GLU A 678 -157.02 -47.16 31.24
C GLU A 678 -158.07 -46.31 31.93
N ILE A 679 -158.35 -45.03 31.63
CA ILE A 679 -159.50 -44.28 32.20
C ILE A 679 -160.84 -44.92 31.84
N LEU A 680 -161.05 -45.37 30.60
CA LEU A 680 -162.22 -46.17 30.21
C LEU A 680 -162.27 -47.53 30.92
N GLN A 681 -161.16 -47.95 31.53
CA GLN A 681 -161.06 -49.03 32.52
C GLN A 681 -160.96 -48.58 34.01
N SER A 682 -160.71 -47.29 34.39
CA SER A 682 -159.60 -46.82 35.31
C SER A 682 -159.13 -47.55 36.57
N ASN A 683 -157.76 -47.98 36.65
CA ASN A 683 -156.95 -48.76 37.73
C ASN A 683 -155.32 -49.09 38.07
N LEU A 684 -154.08 -48.88 37.45
CA LEU A 684 -152.75 -49.75 37.64
C LEU A 684 -151.28 -49.44 38.38
N VAL A 685 -150.07 -50.10 38.05
CA VAL A 685 -148.75 -50.58 38.82
C VAL A 685 -147.18 -50.06 38.69
N ALA A 686 -146.03 -50.73 39.21
CA ALA A 686 -144.49 -50.33 39.22
C ALA A 686 -143.25 -51.36 39.65
N GLU A 687 -141.86 -51.05 39.63
CA GLU A 687 -140.58 -51.95 39.91
C GLU A 687 -139.04 -51.34 40.10
N LYS A 688 -137.90 -51.98 40.70
CA LYS A 688 -136.31 -51.81 40.55
C LYS A 688 -135.14 -52.45 41.52
N LEU A 689 -133.75 -52.50 41.22
CA LEU A 689 -132.49 -53.18 41.92
C LEU A 689 -130.92 -52.67 41.75
N ASN A 690 -129.74 -53.27 42.29
CA ASN A 690 -128.20 -52.89 42.20
C ASN A 690 -126.96 -53.74 42.91
N THR A 691 -125.57 -53.46 42.83
CA THR A 691 -124.27 -54.30 43.19
C THR A 691 -122.79 -53.69 43.65
N GLN A 692 -121.58 -54.42 43.81
CA GLN A 692 -120.14 -54.06 44.37
C GLN A 692 -118.81 -54.97 43.98
N GLN A 693 -117.43 -55.02 44.31
CA GLN A 693 -116.20 -54.44 45.14
C GLN A 693 -114.67 -55.02 44.87
N LEU A 694 -113.44 -54.63 45.48
CA LEU A 694 -111.96 -55.20 45.31
C LEU A 694 -110.67 -54.81 46.29
N TYR A 695 -109.38 -55.41 46.23
CA TYR A 695 -108.07 -55.13 47.07
C TYR A 695 -106.59 -55.78 46.71
N THR A 696 -105.31 -55.37 47.19
CA THR A 696 -103.93 -56.12 47.46
C THR A 696 -102.44 -55.40 47.38
N VAL A 697 -101.26 -55.78 48.08
CA VAL A 697 -99.74 -55.33 47.94
C VAL A 697 -98.50 -56.00 48.79
N LEU A 698 -97.13 -56.01 48.45
CA LEU A 698 -95.83 -56.33 49.31
C LEU A 698 -94.29 -56.27 48.72
N GLU A 699 -93.09 -56.18 49.46
CA GLU A 699 -91.59 -56.54 49.09
C GLU A 699 -90.29 -56.41 50.12
N LYS A 700 -88.95 -56.79 49.85
CA LYS A 700 -87.63 -56.76 50.72
C LYS A 700 -86.13 -57.24 50.21
N LEU A 701 -84.88 -56.85 50.72
CA LEU A 701 -83.47 -57.58 50.66
C LEU A 701 -82.04 -56.92 51.18
N GLY A 702 -80.85 -57.64 51.36
CA GLY A 702 -79.35 -57.19 51.48
C GLY A 702 -78.21 -58.05 52.29
N LEU A 703 -76.80 -57.88 52.26
CA LEU A 703 -75.75 -57.94 53.42
C LEU A 703 -74.25 -57.40 53.31
N SER A 704 -73.83 -56.37 54.05
CA SER A 704 -74.68 -55.42 54.76
C SER A 704 -74.09 -54.01 54.93
N ASP A 705 -75.02 -53.09 54.74
CA ASP A 705 -75.29 -51.99 55.66
C ASP A 705 -74.86 -52.24 57.13
N ASN A 706 -74.50 -51.14 57.77
CA ASN A 706 -74.37 -50.94 59.21
C ASN A 706 -73.28 -51.65 60.05
N MET A 707 -72.70 -50.79 60.88
CA MET A 707 -72.27 -51.02 62.28
C MET A 707 -70.95 -51.78 62.50
N LEU A 708 -69.92 -51.10 63.03
CA LEU A 708 -69.77 -50.60 64.41
C LEU A 708 -69.39 -51.70 65.41
N LEU A 709 -68.29 -51.42 66.13
CA LEU A 709 -67.80 -52.00 67.40
C LEU A 709 -66.72 -53.09 67.31
N SER A 710 -65.78 -53.00 68.28
CA SER A 710 -64.65 -53.90 68.58
C SER A 710 -63.48 -54.01 67.59
N LEU A 711 -62.57 -53.03 67.71
CA LEU A 711 -61.11 -53.18 67.93
C LEU A 711 -60.65 -54.53 68.58
N PRO A 712 -59.34 -54.91 68.61
CA PRO A 712 -58.13 -54.37 67.96
C PRO A 712 -57.34 -55.54 67.24
N LEU A 713 -56.01 -55.81 67.24
CA LEU A 713 -54.75 -55.27 67.82
C LEU A 713 -53.50 -55.82 67.05
N ASP A 714 -52.30 -55.39 67.47
CA ASP A 714 -50.97 -56.02 67.31
C ASP A 714 -50.90 -57.53 66.93
N ASN A 715 -50.34 -57.85 65.74
CA ASN A 715 -49.13 -58.71 65.55
C ASN A 715 -49.11 -59.83 64.45
N ILE A 716 -49.24 -59.50 63.16
CA ILE A 716 -48.48 -60.23 62.10
C ILE A 716 -47.39 -59.31 61.56
N VAL A 717 -46.36 -59.10 62.38
CA VAL A 717 -45.16 -58.33 62.08
C VAL A 717 -44.02 -59.32 61.86
N LYS A 718 -43.35 -59.28 60.70
CA LYS A 718 -42.11 -60.03 60.39
C LYS A 718 -42.22 -61.54 60.10
N LYS A 719 -43.32 -61.97 59.48
CA LYS A 719 -43.12 -62.52 58.12
C LYS A 719 -42.99 -61.33 57.17
N ILE A 720 -41.94 -61.17 56.33
CA ILE A 720 -41.21 -62.14 55.48
C ILE A 720 -42.19 -62.75 54.48
N ALA A 721 -42.17 -62.39 53.19
CA ALA A 721 -41.30 -61.42 52.51
C ALA A 721 -41.97 -60.92 51.22
N GLN A 722 -41.19 -60.67 50.16
CA GLN A 722 -41.65 -61.07 48.83
C GLN A 722 -42.07 -62.54 48.85
N ILE A 723 -43.05 -62.89 48.02
CA ILE A 723 -43.59 -64.26 47.82
C ILE A 723 -44.54 -64.66 48.99
N PRO A 724 -45.68 -65.32 48.69
CA PRO A 724 -46.94 -64.97 49.34
C PRO A 724 -47.25 -65.79 50.60
N GLU A 725 -48.39 -65.46 51.22
CA GLU A 725 -49.06 -66.21 52.29
C GLU A 725 -48.36 -66.23 53.69
N VAL A 726 -49.03 -65.56 54.66
CA VAL A 726 -49.38 -66.14 55.98
C VAL A 726 -48.27 -66.26 57.07
N VAL A 727 -48.31 -65.38 58.12
CA VAL A 727 -48.13 -65.63 59.61
C VAL A 727 -46.85 -65.20 60.42
N ASP A 728 -47.04 -64.25 61.39
CA ASP A 728 -46.46 -63.98 62.77
C ASP A 728 -45.43 -62.86 63.26
N TYR A 729 -45.92 -61.92 64.14
CA TYR A 729 -45.46 -61.29 65.46
C TYR A 729 -44.34 -60.17 65.83
N ILE A 730 -44.77 -59.00 66.43
CA ILE A 730 -44.19 -58.00 67.46
C ILE A 730 -43.49 -56.57 67.18
N ARG A 731 -44.23 -55.44 67.46
CA ARG A 731 -44.04 -54.09 68.21
C ARG A 731 -42.86 -53.01 68.08
N LYS A 732 -43.18 -51.79 67.53
CA LYS A 732 -43.03 -50.30 67.92
C LYS A 732 -41.99 -49.76 69.00
N SER A 733 -41.54 -48.47 69.15
CA SER A 733 -41.44 -47.15 68.40
C SER A 733 -40.72 -45.97 69.24
N ASN A 734 -40.67 -44.67 68.77
CA ASN A 734 -40.45 -43.30 69.43
C ASN A 734 -39.20 -42.34 69.21
N ASN A 735 -39.46 -41.13 68.63
CA ASN A 735 -39.04 -39.71 68.90
C ASN A 735 -37.60 -39.11 69.07
N SER A 736 -37.41 -37.93 68.41
CA SER A 736 -36.81 -36.64 68.90
C SER A 736 -35.28 -36.39 68.99
N CYS A 737 -34.72 -35.44 68.21
CA CYS A 737 -34.42 -34.04 68.63
C CYS A 737 -33.66 -33.24 67.53
N CYS A 738 -33.34 -31.96 67.77
CA CYS A 738 -33.03 -30.91 66.78
C CYS A 738 -31.57 -30.35 66.80
N CYS A 739 -31.35 -29.37 65.92
CA CYS A 739 -30.50 -28.16 66.07
C CYS A 739 -29.04 -28.14 65.56
N GLU A 740 -28.88 -27.44 64.42
CA GLU A 740 -28.20 -26.13 64.27
C GLU A 740 -26.75 -25.88 64.76
N LYS A 741 -25.94 -25.42 63.78
CA LYS A 741 -24.98 -24.27 63.80
C LYS A 741 -23.72 -24.31 64.70
N SER A 742 -22.57 -24.14 64.06
CA SER A 742 -21.46 -23.30 64.57
C SER A 742 -20.55 -22.79 63.44
N VAL A 743 -19.68 -21.82 63.75
CA VAL A 743 -18.97 -20.92 62.81
C VAL A 743 -17.52 -20.68 63.31
N SER A 744 -16.58 -20.48 62.36
CA SER A 744 -15.26 -19.76 62.43
C SER A 744 -14.04 -20.21 63.29
N GLU A 745 -12.85 -19.89 62.72
CA GLU A 745 -11.57 -19.43 63.35
C GLU A 745 -10.41 -20.40 63.82
N THR A 746 -9.43 -20.59 62.90
CA THR A 746 -7.95 -20.35 62.98
C THR A 746 -6.97 -20.79 64.12
N THR A 747 -5.83 -21.41 63.67
CA THR A 747 -4.35 -21.24 64.05
C THR A 747 -3.51 -22.18 64.99
N ASN A 748 -2.41 -22.77 64.42
CA ASN A 748 -0.97 -22.95 64.89
C ASN A 748 -0.32 -24.22 65.61
N SER A 749 0.81 -24.77 65.03
CA SER A 749 2.15 -25.28 65.59
C SER A 749 2.69 -26.79 65.76
N GLU A 750 3.82 -27.16 65.05
CA GLU A 750 5.20 -27.84 65.31
C GLU A 750 5.62 -29.29 65.91
N ASN A 751 6.84 -29.95 65.56
CA ASN A 751 7.91 -30.73 66.41
C ASN A 751 9.01 -31.89 65.96
N ASN A 752 10.24 -32.16 66.67
CA ASN A 752 11.27 -33.39 66.76
C ASN A 752 12.78 -33.39 67.54
N ALA A 753 13.56 -34.51 68.00
CA ALA A 753 15.09 -34.65 68.49
C ALA A 753 15.83 -36.02 69.17
N THR A 754 17.24 -36.31 69.29
CA THR A 754 18.11 -37.29 70.26
C THR A 754 19.72 -37.74 70.06
N ASN A 755 20.61 -38.31 71.05
CA ASN A 755 22.05 -39.00 70.94
C ASN A 755 23.00 -39.66 72.17
N ASN A 756 24.20 -40.43 72.04
CA ASN A 756 25.21 -41.05 73.13
C ASN A 756 26.64 -41.91 72.84
N ILE A 757 27.72 -42.18 73.74
CA ILE A 757 29.06 -43.07 73.57
C ILE A 757 30.11 -43.50 74.81
N HIS A 758 31.21 -44.42 74.74
CA HIS A 758 32.30 -44.95 75.80
C HIS A 758 33.60 -45.87 75.29
N ASN A 759 34.75 -46.53 75.84
CA ASN A 759 35.87 -46.75 76.96
C ASN A 759 37.07 -47.87 76.60
N THR A 760 38.21 -48.50 77.20
CA THR A 760 39.45 -48.54 78.22
C THR A 760 40.36 -49.94 78.21
N LEU A 761 41.56 -50.45 78.79
CA LEU A 761 42.98 -50.22 79.48
C LEU A 761 43.94 -51.54 79.83
N GLU A 762 45.33 -51.57 80.16
CA GLU A 762 46.29 -52.78 80.57
C GLU A 762 47.89 -52.62 81.04
N ALA A 763 48.71 -53.59 81.69
CA ALA A 763 50.28 -53.90 81.79
C ALA A 763 51.01 -54.55 83.13
N THR A 764 52.31 -55.07 83.48
CA THR A 764 53.64 -55.83 83.04
C THR A 764 54.78 -56.21 84.21
N VAL A 765 55.93 -57.05 84.10
CA VAL A 765 57.00 -57.49 85.21
C VAL A 765 58.43 -58.31 84.93
N GLU A 766 59.48 -58.47 85.88
CA GLU A 766 60.64 -59.53 86.21
C GLU A 766 62.29 -59.40 86.05
N ALA A 767 63.24 -60.00 86.91
CA ALA A 767 64.72 -60.57 86.72
C ALA A 767 65.84 -60.75 87.92
N LEU A 768 66.90 -61.70 87.93
CA LEU A 768 68.21 -61.81 88.84
C LEU A 768 69.31 -63.03 88.74
N LYS A 769 70.63 -63.06 89.28
CA LYS A 769 71.66 -64.22 89.71
C LYS A 769 73.28 -63.98 89.92
N LYS A 770 74.21 -64.91 90.45
CA LYS A 770 75.79 -64.86 90.56
C LYS A 770 76.78 -65.85 91.43
N GLU A 771 78.13 -65.55 91.68
CA GLU A 771 79.26 -66.00 92.70
C GLU A 771 80.46 -67.12 92.53
N GLN A 772 81.70 -67.03 93.21
CA GLN A 772 82.80 -68.06 93.74
C GLN A 772 84.38 -68.16 93.31
N GLU A 773 85.46 -68.39 94.21
CA GLU A 773 86.79 -69.27 94.13
C GLU A 773 88.16 -69.06 95.04
N HIS A 774 89.28 -69.93 95.01
CA HIS A 774 90.59 -70.01 95.88
C HIS A 774 92.02 -70.44 95.19
N LEU A 775 93.30 -70.88 95.65
CA LEU A 775 94.21 -71.33 96.84
C LEU A 775 95.85 -71.40 96.56
N ASN A 776 96.85 -71.80 97.47
CA ASN A 776 98.40 -71.89 97.22
C ASN A 776 99.49 -72.70 98.15
N VAL A 777 100.90 -72.60 98.02
CA VAL A 777 102.05 -73.57 98.51
C VAL A 777 103.47 -73.09 99.18
N LYS A 778 104.70 -73.80 99.12
CA LYS A 778 105.97 -73.69 100.02
C LYS A 778 107.49 -74.14 99.60
N LEU A 779 108.56 -74.31 100.50
CA LEU A 779 110.11 -74.38 100.25
C LEU A 779 111.17 -74.99 101.33
N ALA A 780 112.52 -75.32 101.07
CA ALA A 780 113.73 -75.60 102.04
C ALA A 780 115.23 -76.05 101.58
N ALA A 781 116.43 -75.61 102.19
CA ALA A 781 117.89 -76.22 102.29
C ALA A 781 119.27 -75.56 101.69
N ALA A 782 120.48 -76.24 101.54
CA ALA A 782 121.81 -75.74 100.94
C ALA A 782 122.31 -76.43 99.63
N GLN A 783 121.98 -77.71 99.42
CA GLN A 783 121.59 -78.14 98.08
C GLN A 783 120.52 -77.18 97.53
N VAL A 784 119.63 -76.64 98.37
CA VAL A 784 118.77 -75.51 97.98
C VAL A 784 119.53 -74.22 97.64
N ALA A 785 120.79 -73.98 98.01
CA ALA A 785 121.53 -72.85 97.43
C ALA A 785 121.91 -73.12 95.96
N SER A 786 122.35 -74.34 95.63
CA SER A 786 122.66 -74.75 94.25
C SER A 786 121.40 -74.97 93.40
N GLU A 787 120.37 -75.60 93.96
CA GLU A 787 119.04 -75.72 93.36
C GLU A 787 118.33 -74.36 93.31
N ASN A 788 118.58 -73.42 94.23
CA ASN A 788 118.07 -72.05 94.11
C ASN A 788 118.73 -71.36 92.93
N LEU A 789 120.05 -71.41 92.78
CA LEU A 789 120.74 -70.82 91.62
C LEU A 789 120.33 -71.48 90.31
N LEU A 790 120.14 -72.80 90.27
CA LEU A 790 119.56 -73.49 89.11
C LEU A 790 118.08 -73.14 88.90
N SER A 791 117.29 -72.94 89.96
CA SER A 791 115.89 -72.50 89.87
C SER A 791 115.77 -71.03 89.47
N GLU A 792 116.72 -70.17 89.85
CA GLU A 792 116.80 -68.77 89.44
C GLU A 792 117.21 -68.71 87.99
N ASN A 793 118.18 -69.50 87.54
CA ASN A 793 118.53 -69.58 86.13
C ASN A 793 117.34 -70.11 85.30
N ALA A 794 116.63 -71.13 85.79
CA ALA A 794 115.39 -71.60 85.18
C ALA A 794 114.26 -70.55 85.23
N LYS A 795 114.08 -69.81 86.32
CA LYS A 795 113.09 -68.72 86.45
C LYS A 795 113.42 -67.55 85.53
N LEU A 796 114.70 -67.17 85.41
CA LEU A 796 115.17 -66.13 84.49
C LEU A 796 115.00 -66.58 83.04
N GLN A 797 115.27 -67.85 82.71
CA GLN A 797 115.04 -68.39 81.38
C GLN A 797 113.54 -68.51 81.03
N VAL A 798 112.70 -68.84 82.01
CA VAL A 798 111.22 -68.76 81.91
C VAL A 798 110.77 -67.30 81.79
N GLN A 799 111.35 -66.35 82.54
CA GLN A 799 111.01 -64.92 82.43
C GLN A 799 111.44 -64.34 81.08
N ILE A 800 112.62 -64.69 80.56
CA ILE A 800 113.08 -64.30 79.22
C ILE A 800 112.13 -64.85 78.15
N THR A 801 111.79 -66.14 78.20
CA THR A 801 110.82 -66.72 77.23
C THR A 801 109.41 -66.17 77.39
N THR A 802 108.98 -65.84 78.63
CA THR A 802 107.69 -65.19 78.90
C THR A 802 107.68 -63.77 78.34
N LEU A 803 108.68 -62.94 78.64
CA LEU A 803 108.85 -61.60 78.09
C LEU A 803 108.97 -61.63 76.55
N GLN A 804 109.66 -62.61 75.98
CA GLN A 804 109.78 -62.78 74.53
C GLN A 804 108.42 -63.17 73.91
N SER A 805 107.62 -64.01 74.58
CA SER A 805 106.24 -64.32 74.16
C SER A 805 105.30 -63.11 74.31
N GLN A 806 105.44 -62.31 75.35
CA GLN A 806 104.69 -61.07 75.56
C GLN A 806 105.05 -60.01 74.52
N ASN A 807 106.33 -59.85 74.19
CA ASN A 807 106.80 -58.93 73.17
C ASN A 807 106.33 -59.37 71.75
N ASN A 808 106.38 -60.67 71.45
CA ASN A 808 105.79 -61.22 70.22
C ASN A 808 104.27 -61.02 70.14
N SER A 809 103.55 -61.18 71.27
CA SER A 809 102.10 -60.94 71.35
C SER A 809 101.76 -59.46 71.16
N LEU A 810 102.52 -58.56 71.80
CA LEU A 810 102.35 -57.11 71.67
C LEU A 810 102.67 -56.63 70.24
N ALA A 811 103.70 -57.20 69.60
CA ALA A 811 104.02 -56.93 68.19
C ALA A 811 102.90 -57.41 67.24
N ALA A 812 102.29 -58.57 67.51
CA ALA A 812 101.14 -59.05 66.76
C ALA A 812 99.91 -58.13 66.96
N GLN A 813 99.63 -57.69 68.19
CA GLN A 813 98.56 -56.73 68.48
C GLN A 813 98.79 -55.37 67.81
N HIS A 814 100.02 -54.84 67.84
CA HIS A 814 100.38 -53.62 67.14
C HIS A 814 100.17 -53.75 65.62
N THR A 815 100.56 -54.88 65.04
CA THR A 815 100.37 -55.14 63.60
C THR A 815 98.88 -55.26 63.25
N ALA A 816 98.08 -55.92 64.09
CA ALA A 816 96.63 -56.01 63.90
C ALA A 816 95.92 -54.64 64.01
N LEU A 817 96.30 -53.81 64.99
CA LEU A 817 95.78 -52.44 65.14
C LEU A 817 96.23 -51.53 64.00
N GLN A 818 97.45 -51.69 63.49
CA GLN A 818 97.94 -50.93 62.32
C GLN A 818 97.18 -51.30 61.05
N LEU A 819 96.85 -52.59 60.84
CA LEU A 819 95.99 -53.05 59.75
C LEU A 819 94.55 -52.54 59.90
N ALA A 820 93.96 -52.62 61.09
CA ALA A 820 92.60 -52.13 61.36
C ALA A 820 92.50 -50.61 61.14
N ASN A 821 93.48 -49.83 61.60
CA ASN A 821 93.55 -48.39 61.32
C ASN A 821 93.71 -48.11 59.82
N SER A 822 94.51 -48.90 59.09
CA SER A 822 94.64 -48.76 57.63
C SER A 822 93.32 -49.06 56.90
N GLN A 823 92.54 -50.01 57.39
CA GLN A 823 91.21 -50.33 56.85
C GLN A 823 90.21 -49.22 57.15
N LEU A 824 90.14 -48.72 58.39
CA LEU A 824 89.27 -47.60 58.77
C LEU A 824 89.60 -46.29 58.04
N VAL A 825 90.88 -46.05 57.70
CA VAL A 825 91.27 -44.92 56.84
C VAL A 825 90.75 -45.11 55.41
N ALA A 826 90.91 -46.30 54.83
CA ALA A 826 90.39 -46.61 53.49
C ALA A 826 88.85 -46.53 53.40
N GLU A 827 88.13 -47.07 54.40
CA GLU A 827 86.67 -46.95 54.51
C GLU A 827 86.22 -45.48 54.64
N LYS A 828 86.93 -44.68 55.44
CA LYS A 828 86.67 -43.25 55.56
C LYS A 828 86.93 -42.49 54.25
N GLU A 829 87.97 -42.84 53.50
CA GLU A 829 88.27 -42.24 52.20
C GLU A 829 87.21 -42.59 51.16
N GLU A 830 86.74 -43.85 51.12
CA GLU A 830 85.67 -44.25 50.20
C GLU A 830 84.32 -43.62 50.58
N LEU A 831 83.95 -43.56 51.87
CA LEU A 831 82.76 -42.84 52.34
C LEU A 831 82.81 -41.33 52.05
N LEU A 832 84.01 -40.71 52.08
CA LEU A 832 84.17 -39.32 51.66
C LEU A 832 83.99 -39.14 50.15
N LYS A 833 84.41 -40.13 49.35
CA LYS A 833 84.24 -40.17 47.90
C LYS A 833 82.78 -40.44 47.50
N GLU A 834 82.07 -41.34 48.18
CA GLU A 834 80.62 -41.52 48.03
C GLU A 834 79.84 -40.26 48.42
N ARG A 835 80.17 -39.64 49.57
CA ARG A 835 79.55 -38.37 49.98
C ARG A 835 79.81 -37.27 48.95
N GLY A 836 81.01 -37.22 48.37
CA GLY A 836 81.36 -36.30 47.28
C GLY A 836 80.51 -36.55 46.02
N ALA A 837 80.35 -37.80 45.61
CA ALA A 837 79.51 -38.17 44.47
C ALA A 837 78.02 -37.85 44.72
N HIS A 838 77.48 -38.16 45.90
CA HIS A 838 76.12 -37.78 46.26
C HIS A 838 75.92 -36.27 46.30
N GLN A 839 76.90 -35.50 46.79
CA GLN A 839 76.83 -34.04 46.80
C GLN A 839 76.90 -33.45 45.39
N GLN A 840 77.67 -34.04 44.47
CA GLN A 840 77.68 -33.68 43.04
C GLN A 840 76.33 -33.97 42.37
N ILE A 841 75.75 -35.17 42.59
CA ILE A 841 74.43 -35.54 42.07
C ILE A 841 73.34 -34.59 42.63
N TYR A 842 73.41 -34.25 43.92
CA TYR A 842 72.48 -33.28 44.53
C TYR A 842 72.60 -31.90 43.89
N THR A 843 73.82 -31.38 43.68
CA THR A 843 74.00 -30.09 42.99
C THR A 843 73.53 -30.11 41.54
N GLN A 844 73.69 -31.23 40.82
CA GLN A 844 73.15 -31.39 39.49
C GLN A 844 71.62 -31.41 39.50
N LEU A 845 71.00 -32.18 40.40
CA LEU A 845 69.54 -32.27 40.51
C LEU A 845 68.89 -30.92 40.89
N VAL A 846 69.55 -30.12 41.74
CA VAL A 846 69.10 -28.75 42.04
C VAL A 846 69.24 -27.83 40.84
N HIS A 847 70.31 -27.96 40.04
CA HIS A 847 70.45 -27.22 38.79
C HIS A 847 69.34 -27.61 37.79
N ASP A 848 69.12 -28.91 37.59
CA ASP A 848 68.09 -29.45 36.72
C ASP A 848 66.70 -28.96 37.17
N GLN A 849 66.41 -28.95 38.48
CA GLN A 849 65.17 -28.40 39.04
C GLN A 849 64.98 -26.91 38.71
N VAL A 850 66.04 -26.08 38.85
CA VAL A 850 65.97 -24.66 38.52
C VAL A 850 65.78 -24.44 37.02
N THR A 851 66.43 -25.24 36.15
CA THR A 851 66.19 -25.16 34.70
C THR A 851 64.77 -25.57 34.32
N LEU A 852 64.19 -26.58 34.99
CA LEU A 852 62.82 -27.02 34.76
C LEU A 852 61.80 -25.98 35.25
N GLN A 853 62.07 -25.29 36.37
CA GLN A 853 61.26 -24.16 36.83
C GLN A 853 61.31 -22.99 35.84
N SER A 854 62.50 -22.64 35.33
CA SER A 854 62.65 -21.59 34.32
C SER A 854 61.93 -21.94 33.01
N LEU A 855 61.98 -23.20 32.56
CA LEU A 855 61.20 -23.68 31.42
C LEU A 855 59.68 -23.64 31.67
N HIS A 856 59.23 -23.95 32.89
CA HIS A 856 57.82 -23.83 33.26
C HIS A 856 57.35 -22.36 33.27
N GLU A 857 58.13 -21.42 33.80
CA GLU A 857 57.82 -19.99 33.74
C GLU A 857 57.82 -19.48 32.29
N GLN A 858 58.78 -19.87 31.46
CA GLN A 858 58.81 -19.53 30.03
C GLN A 858 57.56 -20.06 29.32
N LEU A 859 57.21 -21.34 29.49
CA LEU A 859 56.02 -21.93 28.87
C LEU A 859 54.72 -21.31 29.40
N ASN A 860 54.65 -20.92 30.68
CA ASN A 860 53.50 -20.23 31.23
C ASN A 860 53.35 -18.82 30.64
N ASN A 861 54.45 -18.09 30.49
CA ASN A 861 54.47 -16.79 29.81
C ASN A 861 54.09 -16.92 28.32
N GLU A 862 54.54 -17.99 27.64
CA GLU A 862 54.10 -18.28 26.26
C GLU A 862 52.60 -18.57 26.19
N TYR A 863 52.02 -19.32 27.14
CA TYR A 863 50.56 -19.54 27.19
C TYR A 863 49.76 -18.25 27.46
N GLU A 864 50.19 -17.41 28.42
CA GLU A 864 49.54 -16.11 28.69
C GLU A 864 49.65 -15.16 27.48
N ASN A 865 50.81 -15.10 26.82
CA ASN A 865 50.97 -14.35 25.57
C ASN A 865 50.04 -14.87 24.47
N LEU A 866 49.95 -16.20 24.28
CA LEU A 866 49.05 -16.81 23.28
C LEU A 866 47.57 -16.56 23.62
N PHE A 867 47.22 -16.49 24.91
CA PHE A 867 45.88 -16.17 25.39
C PHE A 867 45.54 -14.69 25.11
N HIS A 868 46.47 -13.77 25.37
CA HIS A 868 46.34 -12.36 25.01
C HIS A 868 46.24 -12.14 23.48
N GLU A 869 47.06 -12.83 22.68
CA GLU A 869 46.95 -12.82 21.21
C GLU A 869 45.60 -13.37 20.74
N HIS A 870 45.11 -14.46 21.33
CA HIS A 870 43.80 -15.02 21.02
C HIS A 870 42.66 -14.05 21.34
N ASP A 871 42.65 -13.41 22.51
CA ASP A 871 41.61 -12.44 22.86
C ASP A 871 41.72 -11.13 22.04
N ALA A 872 42.94 -10.70 21.68
CA ALA A 872 43.14 -9.60 20.73
C ALA A 872 42.60 -9.94 19.33
N LEU A 873 42.91 -11.13 18.80
CA LEU A 873 42.35 -11.63 17.54
C LEU A 873 40.82 -11.78 17.59
N LYS A 874 40.25 -12.13 18.75
CA LYS A 874 38.81 -12.24 19.00
C LYS A 874 38.12 -10.88 19.11
N SER A 875 38.81 -9.83 19.59
CA SER A 875 38.35 -8.44 19.44
C SER A 875 38.39 -8.04 17.97
N ASN A 876 39.54 -8.16 17.31
CA ASN A 876 39.71 -7.81 15.90
C ASN A 876 38.67 -8.51 14.99
N LEU A 877 38.34 -9.78 15.25
CA LEU A 877 37.28 -10.52 14.55
C LEU A 877 35.89 -9.91 14.78
N ARG A 878 35.60 -9.43 16.00
CA ARG A 878 34.35 -8.74 16.34
C ARG A 878 34.28 -7.39 15.63
N ASP A 879 35.38 -6.65 15.61
CA ASP A 879 35.48 -5.32 15.03
C ASP A 879 35.35 -5.39 13.50
N VAL A 880 36.04 -6.33 12.84
CA VAL A 880 35.86 -6.62 11.40
C VAL A 880 34.43 -7.11 11.09
N LYS A 881 33.80 -7.93 11.96
CA LYS A 881 32.39 -8.31 11.77
C LYS A 881 31.45 -7.11 11.88
N ASN A 882 31.71 -6.18 12.78
CA ASN A 882 30.96 -4.94 12.90
C ASN A 882 31.17 -4.04 11.68
N GLU A 883 32.41 -3.86 11.21
CA GLU A 883 32.73 -3.10 10.00
C GLU A 883 32.04 -3.69 8.76
N VAL A 884 32.07 -5.03 8.58
CA VAL A 884 31.33 -5.72 7.50
C VAL A 884 29.82 -5.52 7.62
N ARG A 885 29.27 -5.39 8.83
CA ARG A 885 27.85 -5.05 9.05
C ARG A 885 27.55 -3.61 8.62
N MET A 886 28.34 -2.65 9.09
CA MET A 886 28.20 -1.23 8.73
C MET A 886 28.39 -0.99 7.22
N LEU A 887 29.33 -1.70 6.58
CA LEU A 887 29.54 -1.66 5.13
C LEU A 887 28.36 -2.27 4.35
N ARG A 888 27.73 -3.34 4.87
CA ARG A 888 26.51 -3.91 4.29
C ARG A 888 25.32 -2.96 4.41
N GLU A 889 25.10 -2.38 5.60
CA GLU A 889 24.06 -1.38 5.86
C GLU A 889 24.24 -0.14 4.95
N SER A 890 25.48 0.34 4.82
CA SER A 890 25.83 1.44 3.91
C SER A 890 25.61 1.08 2.43
N TYR A 891 25.99 -0.13 2.00
CA TYR A 891 25.74 -0.62 0.65
C TYR A 891 24.23 -0.74 0.34
N GLU A 892 23.43 -1.24 1.27
CA GLU A 892 21.97 -1.33 1.10
C GLU A 892 21.32 0.06 1.09
N GLY A 893 21.77 1.00 1.92
CA GLY A 893 21.37 2.40 1.86
C GLY A 893 21.73 3.09 0.54
N LEU A 894 22.92 2.84 -0.01
CA LEU A 894 23.34 3.31 -1.33
C LEU A 894 22.53 2.67 -2.47
N LYS A 895 22.20 1.37 -2.35
CA LYS A 895 21.33 0.66 -3.30
C LYS A 895 19.90 1.19 -3.27
N GLY A 896 19.39 1.55 -2.09
CA GLY A 896 18.12 2.26 -1.93
C GLY A 896 18.13 3.63 -2.62
N LYS A 897 19.14 4.47 -2.32
CA LYS A 897 19.33 5.78 -2.98
C LYS A 897 19.48 5.68 -4.51
N ASN A 898 20.13 4.62 -5.01
CA ASN A 898 20.27 4.40 -6.45
C ASN A 898 18.91 4.07 -7.09
N LYS A 899 18.08 3.24 -6.43
CA LYS A 899 16.69 3.00 -6.87
C LYS A 899 15.86 4.28 -6.89
N THR A 900 15.89 5.11 -5.83
CA THR A 900 15.09 6.35 -5.80
C THR A 900 15.53 7.34 -6.88
N LEU A 901 16.85 7.52 -7.07
CA LEU A 901 17.39 8.35 -8.16
C LEU A 901 17.04 7.81 -9.56
N GLN A 902 16.94 6.48 -9.73
CA GLN A 902 16.50 5.89 -10.99
C GLN A 902 15.00 6.13 -11.24
N THR A 903 14.15 6.02 -10.21
CA THR A 903 12.71 6.35 -10.33
C THR A 903 12.47 7.85 -10.56
N GLU A 904 13.26 8.74 -9.94
CA GLU A 904 13.23 10.19 -10.20
C GLU A 904 13.70 10.52 -11.62
N LYS A 905 14.72 9.84 -12.12
CA LYS A 905 15.16 9.97 -13.51
C LYS A 905 14.09 9.51 -14.50
N GLU A 906 13.36 8.43 -14.18
CA GLU A 906 12.27 7.92 -15.00
C GLU A 906 11.05 8.86 -14.98
N SER A 907 10.69 9.44 -13.83
CA SER A 907 9.64 10.47 -13.76
C SER A 907 10.01 11.72 -14.55
N LEU A 908 11.22 12.26 -14.37
CA LEU A 908 11.71 13.43 -15.12
C LEU A 908 11.76 13.18 -16.64
N VAL A 909 12.06 11.96 -17.08
CA VAL A 909 11.98 11.57 -18.50
C VAL A 909 10.52 11.55 -18.99
N ASN A 910 9.57 11.12 -18.18
CA ASN A 910 8.15 11.12 -18.52
C ASN A 910 7.54 12.53 -18.48
N ASP A 911 7.98 13.39 -17.56
CA ASP A 911 7.64 14.82 -17.54
C ASP A 911 8.17 15.54 -18.79
N ALA A 912 9.41 15.25 -19.20
CA ALA A 912 9.99 15.80 -20.42
C ALA A 912 9.22 15.36 -21.69
N LYS A 913 8.77 14.09 -21.77
CA LYS A 913 7.87 13.61 -22.84
C LYS A 913 6.53 14.36 -22.81
N SER A 914 5.93 14.50 -21.62
CA SER A 914 4.63 15.17 -21.43
C SER A 914 4.68 16.66 -21.81
N LEU A 915 5.75 17.35 -21.42
CA LEU A 915 6.01 18.74 -21.78
C LEU A 915 6.24 18.90 -23.30
N ASN A 916 6.90 17.93 -23.94
CA ASN A 916 7.06 17.92 -25.40
C ASN A 916 5.71 17.68 -26.13
N ASN A 917 4.87 16.80 -25.61
CA ASN A 917 3.51 16.59 -26.12
C ASN A 917 2.66 17.86 -25.99
N LEU A 918 2.65 18.51 -24.81
CA LEU A 918 1.98 19.79 -24.56
C LEU A 918 2.48 20.91 -25.48
N ARG A 919 3.79 20.96 -25.79
CA ARG A 919 4.33 21.89 -26.80
C ARG A 919 3.82 21.59 -28.20
N GLY A 920 3.71 20.31 -28.58
CA GLY A 920 3.11 19.88 -29.83
C GLY A 920 1.63 20.25 -29.96
N GLU A 921 0.84 20.03 -28.90
CA GLU A 921 -0.57 20.41 -28.82
C GLU A 921 -0.76 21.93 -28.86
N HIS A 922 0.03 22.70 -28.10
CA HIS A 922 0.02 24.15 -28.15
C HIS A 922 0.41 24.69 -29.54
N SER A 923 1.31 24.02 -30.27
CA SER A 923 1.62 24.38 -31.66
C SER A 923 0.44 24.10 -32.60
N LYS A 924 -0.17 22.90 -32.51
CA LYS A 924 -1.38 22.56 -33.29
C LYS A 924 -2.51 23.54 -33.02
N LEU A 925 -2.83 23.80 -31.76
CA LEU A 925 -3.88 24.73 -31.35
C LEU A 925 -3.61 26.16 -31.85
N LYS A 926 -2.34 26.59 -31.89
CA LYS A 926 -1.94 27.89 -32.46
C LYS A 926 -2.16 27.95 -33.98
N ASP A 927 -1.96 26.84 -34.69
CA ASP A 927 -2.25 26.73 -36.12
C ASP A 927 -3.77 26.60 -36.38
N ASP A 928 -4.51 25.92 -35.51
CA ASP A 928 -5.99 25.89 -35.55
C ASP A 928 -6.58 27.28 -35.29
N PHE A 929 -6.04 28.06 -34.34
CA PHE A 929 -6.42 29.46 -34.15
C PHE A 929 -6.13 30.32 -35.40
N ARG A 930 -4.99 30.12 -36.07
CA ARG A 930 -4.68 30.80 -37.35
C ARG A 930 -5.65 30.40 -38.46
N ASN A 931 -5.99 29.12 -38.56
CA ASN A 931 -6.93 28.59 -39.54
C ASN A 931 -8.34 29.13 -39.29
N LEU A 932 -8.80 29.12 -38.03
CA LEU A 932 -10.11 29.64 -37.63
C LEU A 932 -10.20 31.16 -37.82
N TYR A 933 -9.15 31.91 -37.49
CA TYR A 933 -9.08 33.35 -37.76
C TYR A 933 -9.18 33.65 -39.26
N THR A 934 -8.45 32.89 -40.08
CA THR A 934 -8.49 32.99 -41.55
C THR A 934 -9.87 32.63 -42.12
N ALA A 935 -10.51 31.57 -41.60
CA ALA A 935 -11.88 31.19 -41.97
C ALA A 935 -12.90 32.25 -41.55
N THR A 936 -12.75 32.84 -40.36
CA THR A 936 -13.61 33.92 -39.86
C THR A 936 -13.49 35.17 -40.73
N GLU A 937 -12.29 35.54 -41.17
CA GLU A 937 -12.10 36.71 -42.03
C GLU A 937 -12.60 36.47 -43.48
N LYS A 938 -12.48 35.24 -43.99
CA LYS A 938 -13.18 34.82 -45.23
C LYS A 938 -14.70 34.96 -45.08
N LEU A 939 -15.28 34.41 -44.01
CA LEU A 939 -16.72 34.48 -43.75
C LEU A 939 -17.22 35.94 -43.58
N LYS A 940 -16.44 36.82 -42.96
CA LYS A 940 -16.74 38.27 -42.93
C LYS A 940 -16.70 38.93 -44.31
N MET A 941 -15.85 38.46 -45.21
CA MET A 941 -15.79 38.95 -46.59
C MET A 941 -17.00 38.44 -47.39
N GLU A 942 -17.35 37.16 -47.26
CA GLU A 942 -18.54 36.56 -47.86
C GLU A 942 -19.83 37.23 -47.35
N TYR A 943 -19.94 37.50 -46.05
CA TYR A 943 -21.07 38.24 -45.47
C TYR A 943 -21.18 39.68 -45.99
N ARG A 944 -20.05 40.38 -46.17
CA ARG A 944 -20.03 41.72 -46.80
C ARG A 944 -20.52 41.65 -48.25
N ASN A 945 -20.00 40.71 -49.03
CA ASN A 945 -20.42 40.49 -50.43
C ASN A 945 -21.92 40.17 -50.51
N LEU A 946 -22.43 39.26 -49.68
CA LEU A 946 -23.85 38.90 -49.64
C LEU A 946 -24.74 40.08 -49.20
N GLN A 947 -24.25 40.95 -48.31
CA GLN A 947 -24.95 42.17 -47.93
C GLN A 947 -24.97 43.22 -49.07
N GLU A 948 -23.91 43.30 -49.90
CA GLU A 948 -23.93 44.10 -51.13
C GLU A 948 -24.89 43.54 -52.17
N ASP A 949 -24.91 42.22 -52.39
CA ASP A 949 -25.82 41.58 -53.34
C ASP A 949 -27.28 41.67 -52.87
N TYR A 950 -27.55 41.59 -51.56
CA TYR A 950 -28.86 41.93 -51.00
C TYR A 950 -29.27 43.38 -51.27
N ARG A 951 -28.33 44.35 -51.18
CA ARG A 951 -28.61 45.75 -51.55
C ARG A 951 -28.91 45.89 -53.05
N LYS A 952 -28.14 45.24 -53.93
CA LYS A 952 -28.38 45.22 -55.39
C LYS A 952 -29.75 44.64 -55.72
N ASN A 953 -30.05 43.44 -55.20
CA ASN A 953 -31.34 42.77 -55.39
C ASN A 953 -32.51 43.60 -54.82
N LYS A 954 -32.35 44.28 -53.68
CA LYS A 954 -33.38 45.19 -53.14
C LYS A 954 -33.66 46.38 -54.06
N ILE A 955 -32.62 46.96 -54.69
CA ILE A 955 -32.78 48.03 -55.69
C ILE A 955 -33.50 47.49 -56.93
N GLU A 956 -33.15 46.29 -57.41
CA GLU A 956 -33.81 45.66 -58.56
C GLU A 956 -35.28 45.30 -58.26
N THR A 957 -35.60 44.72 -57.10
CA THR A 957 -36.98 44.46 -56.67
C THR A 957 -37.80 45.75 -56.59
N ASN A 958 -37.24 46.85 -56.08
CA ASN A 958 -37.90 48.15 -56.10
C ASN A 958 -38.15 48.65 -57.54
N ARG A 959 -37.17 48.49 -58.44
CA ARG A 959 -37.30 48.85 -59.86
C ARG A 959 -38.36 48.02 -60.58
N LEU A 960 -38.44 46.71 -60.30
CA LEU A 960 -39.45 45.81 -60.86
C LEU A 960 -40.84 46.09 -60.28
N SER A 961 -40.94 46.44 -59.01
CA SER A 961 -42.20 46.84 -58.35
C SER A 961 -42.77 48.15 -58.93
N LEU A 962 -41.91 49.15 -59.15
CA LEU A 962 -42.30 50.37 -59.88
C LEU A 962 -42.80 50.03 -61.29
N LYS A 963 -42.05 49.22 -62.04
CA LYS A 963 -42.46 48.79 -63.40
C LYS A 963 -43.76 47.98 -63.40
N LEU A 964 -44.02 47.14 -62.39
CA LEU A 964 -45.29 46.44 -62.24
C LEU A 964 -46.44 47.44 -62.00
N THR A 965 -46.22 48.44 -61.16
CA THR A 965 -47.20 49.50 -60.87
C THR A 965 -47.50 50.34 -62.12
N GLU A 966 -46.48 50.70 -62.91
CA GLU A 966 -46.61 51.36 -64.21
C GLU A 966 -47.45 50.52 -65.19
N MET A 967 -47.10 49.24 -65.37
CA MET A 967 -47.83 48.32 -66.25
C MET A 967 -49.28 48.08 -65.80
N GLN A 968 -49.54 48.10 -64.49
CA GLN A 968 -50.90 47.94 -63.96
C GLN A 968 -51.73 49.22 -64.11
N GLY A 969 -51.12 50.40 -64.00
CA GLY A 969 -51.76 51.68 -64.36
C GLY A 969 -52.09 51.76 -65.86
N GLU A 970 -51.18 51.27 -66.72
CA GLU A 970 -51.48 51.09 -68.15
C GLU A 970 -52.64 50.13 -68.37
N LEU A 971 -52.67 48.98 -67.69
CA LEU A 971 -53.76 48.00 -67.79
C LEU A 971 -55.11 48.63 -67.44
N SER A 972 -55.23 49.28 -66.28
CA SER A 972 -56.47 49.96 -65.86
C SER A 972 -56.94 51.01 -66.87
N SER A 973 -56.01 51.77 -67.48
CA SER A 973 -56.35 52.73 -68.55
C SER A 973 -56.84 52.04 -69.84
N ARG A 974 -56.41 50.80 -70.12
CA ARG A 974 -56.97 49.99 -71.23
C ARG A 974 -58.33 49.40 -70.85
N ASP A 975 -58.52 48.94 -69.61
CA ASP A 975 -59.79 48.41 -69.11
C ASP A 975 -60.90 49.48 -69.08
N GLU A 976 -60.58 50.70 -68.63
CA GLU A 976 -61.47 51.87 -68.73
C GLU A 976 -61.84 52.17 -70.19
N ARG A 977 -60.89 52.02 -71.13
CA ARG A 977 -61.14 52.20 -72.57
C ARG A 977 -62.04 51.09 -73.13
N CYS A 978 -61.84 49.84 -72.73
CA CYS A 978 -62.72 48.72 -73.09
C CYS A 978 -64.14 48.93 -72.54
N SER A 979 -64.28 49.25 -71.26
CA SER A 979 -65.59 49.52 -70.62
C SER A 979 -66.34 50.68 -71.28
N ASN A 980 -65.62 51.75 -71.68
CA ASN A 980 -66.21 52.85 -72.44
C ASN A 980 -66.67 52.43 -73.85
N LEU A 981 -65.94 51.53 -74.53
CA LEU A 981 -66.34 50.99 -75.82
C LEU A 981 -67.53 50.03 -75.69
N GLU A 982 -67.57 49.17 -74.67
CA GLU A 982 -68.74 48.33 -74.35
C GLU A 982 -69.98 49.17 -74.07
N LEU A 983 -69.85 50.26 -73.32
CA LEU A 983 -70.95 51.19 -73.05
C LEU A 983 -71.42 51.90 -74.33
N GLN A 984 -70.53 52.18 -75.29
CA GLN A 984 -70.92 52.66 -76.63
C GLN A 984 -71.62 51.58 -77.47
N ILE A 985 -71.14 50.32 -77.44
CA ILE A 985 -71.78 49.17 -78.10
C ILE A 985 -73.19 48.95 -77.53
N ASN A 986 -73.37 49.01 -76.21
CA ASN A 986 -74.67 48.86 -75.57
C ASN A 986 -75.65 49.97 -75.96
N LYS A 987 -75.19 51.23 -76.08
CA LYS A 987 -76.00 52.35 -76.62
C LYS A 987 -76.38 52.14 -78.09
N LEU A 988 -75.48 51.57 -78.91
CA LEU A 988 -75.75 51.22 -80.30
C LEU A 988 -76.77 50.07 -80.39
N ASN A 989 -76.63 49.03 -79.58
CA ASN A 989 -77.57 47.91 -79.51
C ASN A 989 -78.97 48.38 -79.10
N GLN A 990 -79.11 49.19 -78.03
CA GLN A 990 -80.39 49.79 -77.64
C GLN A 990 -81.02 50.62 -78.77
N ARG A 991 -80.22 51.37 -79.53
CA ARG A 991 -80.70 52.13 -80.69
C ARG A 991 -81.17 51.21 -81.82
N CYS A 992 -80.49 50.08 -82.05
CA CYS A 992 -80.91 49.05 -83.00
C CYS A 992 -82.18 48.32 -82.53
N GLU A 993 -82.35 48.03 -81.25
CA GLU A 993 -83.57 47.45 -80.67
C GLU A 993 -84.78 48.38 -80.83
N VAL A 994 -84.64 49.68 -80.54
CA VAL A 994 -85.70 50.67 -80.76
C VAL A 994 -86.05 50.77 -82.25
N LEU A 995 -85.07 50.73 -83.15
CA LEU A 995 -85.32 50.72 -84.60
C LEU A 995 -86.01 49.43 -85.06
N LEU A 996 -85.63 48.26 -84.52
CA LEU A 996 -86.30 46.98 -84.79
C LEU A 996 -87.75 47.00 -84.30
N HIS A 997 -88.01 47.56 -83.11
CA HIS A 997 -89.37 47.66 -82.59
C HIS A 997 -90.23 48.62 -83.42
N MET A 998 -89.69 49.78 -83.81
CA MET A 998 -90.36 50.71 -84.72
C MET A 998 -90.64 50.07 -86.09
N ASN A 999 -89.70 49.31 -86.64
CA ASN A 999 -89.89 48.59 -87.90
C ASN A 999 -90.96 47.48 -87.76
N SER A 1000 -91.00 46.77 -86.62
CA SER A 1000 -92.05 45.78 -86.34
C SER A 1000 -93.45 46.40 -86.22
N GLY A 1001 -93.54 47.65 -85.73
CA GLY A 1001 -94.77 48.45 -85.75
C GLY A 1001 -95.21 48.78 -87.18
N LEU A 1002 -94.30 49.34 -87.98
CA LEU A 1002 -94.57 49.65 -89.40
C LEU A 1002 -94.95 48.40 -90.21
N ASP A 1003 -94.40 47.23 -89.90
CA ASP A 1003 -94.79 45.96 -90.54
C ASP A 1003 -96.16 45.44 -90.08
N ASN A 1004 -96.60 45.75 -88.86
CA ASN A 1004 -97.96 45.48 -88.39
C ASN A 1004 -98.96 46.43 -89.08
N ASP A 1005 -98.65 47.73 -89.16
CA ASP A 1005 -99.47 48.72 -89.86
C ASP A 1005 -99.59 48.39 -91.35
N ARG A 1006 -98.49 47.96 -91.99
CA ARG A 1006 -98.48 47.49 -93.39
C ARG A 1006 -99.37 46.26 -93.59
N ARG A 1007 -99.37 45.30 -92.64
CA ARG A 1007 -100.28 44.14 -92.69
C ARG A 1007 -101.74 44.56 -92.55
N SER A 1008 -102.07 45.38 -91.55
CA SER A 1008 -103.40 45.94 -91.35
C SER A 1008 -103.91 46.68 -92.60
N LEU A 1009 -103.06 47.47 -93.27
CA LEU A 1009 -103.43 48.16 -94.50
C LEU A 1009 -103.70 47.19 -95.67
N MET A 1010 -102.92 46.11 -95.78
CA MET A 1010 -103.15 45.05 -96.78
C MET A 1010 -104.43 44.24 -96.51
N ASP A 1011 -104.79 44.03 -95.24
CA ASP A 1011 -106.06 43.40 -94.87
C ASP A 1011 -107.25 44.28 -95.28
N HIS A 1012 -107.17 45.61 -95.07
CA HIS A 1012 -108.17 46.57 -95.55
C HIS A 1012 -108.27 46.60 -97.08
N ILE A 1013 -107.14 46.55 -97.80
CA ILE A 1013 -107.13 46.46 -99.27
C ILE A 1013 -107.79 45.16 -99.75
N THR A 1014 -107.54 44.04 -99.06
CA THR A 1014 -108.13 42.73 -99.39
C THR A 1014 -109.64 42.73 -99.18
N LEU A 1015 -110.13 43.32 -98.09
CA LEU A 1015 -111.56 43.53 -97.84
C LEU A 1015 -112.20 44.38 -98.95
N LEU A 1016 -111.54 45.46 -99.38
CA LEU A 1016 -112.03 46.34 -100.45
C LEU A 1016 -112.08 45.61 -101.82
N PHE A 1017 -111.11 44.74 -102.11
CA PHE A 1017 -111.15 43.87 -103.29
C PHE A 1017 -112.29 42.85 -103.24
N SER A 1018 -112.59 42.28 -102.07
CA SER A 1018 -113.74 41.38 -101.88
C SER A 1018 -115.06 42.09 -102.23
N GLN A 1019 -115.26 43.30 -101.70
CA GLN A 1019 -116.44 44.13 -101.99
C GLN A 1019 -116.54 44.51 -103.48
N TYR A 1020 -115.41 44.82 -104.12
CA TYR A 1020 -115.37 45.06 -105.57
C TYR A 1020 -115.72 43.82 -106.40
N HIS A 1021 -115.35 42.63 -105.92
CA HIS A 1021 -115.66 41.37 -106.61
C HIS A 1021 -117.14 41.03 -106.48
N GLU A 1022 -117.72 41.13 -105.28
CA GLU A 1022 -119.17 40.94 -105.03
C GLU A 1022 -120.02 41.82 -105.94
N LEU A 1023 -119.70 43.12 -106.02
CA LEU A 1023 -120.41 44.08 -106.87
C LEU A 1023 -120.28 43.76 -108.37
N LEU A 1024 -119.13 43.23 -108.79
CA LEU A 1024 -118.91 42.79 -110.17
C LEU A 1024 -119.74 41.55 -110.52
N THR A 1025 -119.86 40.57 -109.61
CA THR A 1025 -120.78 39.42 -109.77
C THR A 1025 -122.22 39.87 -109.96
N HIS A 1026 -122.72 40.76 -109.10
CA HIS A 1026 -124.09 41.28 -109.22
C HIS A 1026 -124.33 41.98 -110.57
N SER A 1027 -123.37 42.79 -111.06
CA SER A 1027 -123.47 43.43 -112.37
C SER A 1027 -123.42 42.44 -113.56
N LEU A 1028 -122.90 41.22 -113.36
CA LEU A 1028 -122.95 40.16 -114.37
C LEU A 1028 -124.29 39.41 -114.34
N GLU A 1029 -124.83 39.14 -113.16
CA GLU A 1029 -126.15 38.53 -112.95
C GLU A 1029 -127.28 39.38 -113.56
N ASP A 1030 -127.26 40.70 -113.32
CA ASP A 1030 -128.21 41.65 -113.94
C ASP A 1030 -128.15 41.58 -115.48
N LYS A 1031 -126.95 41.42 -116.04
CA LYS A 1031 -126.75 41.35 -117.49
C LYS A 1031 -127.27 40.05 -118.09
N GLU A 1032 -127.14 38.92 -117.39
CA GLU A 1032 -127.78 37.66 -117.79
C GLU A 1032 -129.31 37.78 -117.72
N HIS A 1033 -129.85 38.43 -116.68
CA HIS A 1033 -131.28 38.72 -116.56
C HIS A 1033 -131.84 39.49 -117.77
N TYR A 1034 -131.19 40.60 -118.17
CA TYR A 1034 -131.61 41.38 -119.35
C TYR A 1034 -131.59 40.57 -120.66
N HIS A 1035 -130.57 39.74 -120.88
CA HIS A 1035 -130.50 38.89 -122.09
C HIS A 1035 -131.61 37.81 -122.10
N MET A 1036 -132.02 37.34 -120.93
CA MET A 1036 -133.11 36.37 -120.80
C MET A 1036 -134.48 37.00 -121.13
N GLU A 1037 -134.71 38.27 -120.77
CA GLU A 1037 -135.92 39.01 -121.19
C GLU A 1037 -135.96 39.26 -122.70
N GLU A 1038 -134.87 39.70 -123.31
CA GLU A 1038 -134.77 39.98 -124.75
C GLU A 1038 -135.17 38.74 -125.60
N LYS A 1039 -134.73 37.55 -125.17
CA LYS A 1039 -135.13 36.28 -125.76
C LYS A 1039 -136.64 36.03 -125.67
N ILE A 1040 -137.26 36.27 -124.52
CA ILE A 1040 -138.71 36.10 -124.31
C ILE A 1040 -139.53 37.04 -125.19
N TYR A 1041 -139.08 38.29 -125.39
CA TYR A 1041 -139.74 39.22 -126.32
C TYR A 1041 -139.62 38.77 -127.78
N THR A 1042 -138.46 38.24 -128.18
CA THR A 1042 -138.23 37.70 -129.53
C THR A 1042 -139.17 36.52 -129.84
N ASP A 1043 -139.35 35.60 -128.88
CA ASP A 1043 -140.28 34.47 -129.03
C ASP A 1043 -141.75 34.90 -129.14
N LYS A 1044 -142.16 35.99 -128.47
CA LYS A 1044 -143.51 36.58 -128.63
C LYS A 1044 -143.73 37.18 -130.01
N VAL A 1045 -142.74 37.84 -130.61
CA VAL A 1045 -142.82 38.38 -131.98
C VAL A 1045 -142.96 37.22 -132.99
N ASN A 1046 -142.18 36.15 -132.83
CA ASN A 1046 -142.30 34.94 -133.65
C ASN A 1046 -143.68 34.27 -133.53
N HIS A 1047 -144.34 34.35 -132.37
CA HIS A 1047 -145.69 33.84 -132.19
C HIS A 1047 -146.73 34.67 -132.96
N LEU A 1048 -146.61 36.00 -132.98
CA LEU A 1048 -147.54 36.89 -133.70
C LEU A 1048 -147.46 36.72 -135.22
N TYR A 1049 -146.27 36.54 -135.79
CA TYR A 1049 -146.13 36.23 -137.22
C TYR A 1049 -146.88 34.94 -137.62
N ARG A 1050 -146.81 33.88 -136.80
CA ARG A 1050 -147.54 32.62 -137.00
C ARG A 1050 -149.07 32.75 -136.83
N GLN A 1051 -149.56 33.79 -136.15
CA GLN A 1051 -151.01 34.08 -136.08
C GLN A 1051 -151.50 34.84 -137.32
N LYS A 1052 -150.68 35.76 -137.88
CA LYS A 1052 -150.98 36.49 -139.12
C LYS A 1052 -151.17 35.53 -140.31
N GLU A 1053 -150.22 34.62 -140.51
CA GLU A 1053 -150.24 33.61 -141.59
C GLU A 1053 -151.55 32.77 -141.57
N LYS A 1054 -151.99 32.34 -140.38
CA LYS A 1054 -153.22 31.54 -140.21
C LYS A 1054 -154.52 32.31 -140.44
N LEU A 1055 -154.50 33.64 -140.39
CA LEU A 1055 -155.65 34.49 -140.74
C LEU A 1055 -155.72 34.68 -142.27
N GLU A 1056 -154.56 34.85 -142.92
CA GLU A 1056 -154.45 35.00 -144.38
C GLU A 1056 -154.94 33.73 -145.10
N ASP A 1057 -154.55 32.54 -144.65
CA ASP A 1057 -155.04 31.25 -145.18
C ASP A 1057 -156.57 31.08 -145.11
N LYS A 1058 -157.20 31.48 -143.99
CA LYS A 1058 -158.65 31.28 -143.79
C LYS A 1058 -159.51 32.28 -144.57
N ILE A 1059 -159.02 33.49 -144.81
CA ILE A 1059 -159.68 34.44 -145.71
C ILE A 1059 -159.64 33.90 -147.15
N MET A 1060 -158.53 33.28 -147.57
CA MET A 1060 -158.39 32.63 -148.88
C MET A 1060 -159.33 31.40 -149.04
N GLU A 1061 -159.57 30.63 -147.99
CA GLU A 1061 -160.52 29.49 -148.00
C GLU A 1061 -161.98 29.96 -148.23
N HIS A 1062 -162.37 31.11 -147.66
CA HIS A 1062 -163.74 31.64 -147.77
C HIS A 1062 -164.13 32.06 -149.20
N TYR A 1063 -163.15 32.40 -150.06
CA TYR A 1063 -163.39 32.80 -151.45
C TYR A 1063 -163.40 31.64 -152.47
N ARG A 1064 -163.09 30.40 -152.07
CA ARG A 1064 -163.04 29.25 -153.01
C ARG A 1064 -164.32 28.41 -153.13
N LYS A 1065 -165.34 28.62 -152.29
CA LYS A 1065 -166.47 27.67 -152.15
C LYS A 1065 -167.81 28.14 -152.74
N LEU A 1066 -167.80 29.07 -153.71
CA LEU A 1066 -169.04 29.69 -154.21
C LEU A 1066 -169.47 29.34 -155.65
N ASP A 1067 -168.71 28.54 -156.41
CA ASP A 1067 -169.13 28.16 -157.78
C ASP A 1067 -168.64 26.76 -158.24
N SER A 1068 -169.47 25.73 -158.05
CA SER A 1068 -169.82 24.66 -159.02
C SER A 1068 -170.49 23.46 -158.33
N CYS A 1069 -171.37 22.75 -159.06
CA CYS A 1069 -172.15 21.63 -158.54
C CYS A 1069 -171.97 20.37 -159.40
N THR A 1070 -171.71 19.22 -158.78
CA THR A 1070 -171.91 17.88 -159.38
C THR A 1070 -172.26 16.83 -158.31
N PRO A 1071 -173.14 15.85 -158.61
CA PRO A 1071 -173.42 14.72 -157.74
C PRO A 1071 -172.74 13.40 -158.17
N LYS A 1072 -172.49 12.53 -157.18
CA LYS A 1072 -172.04 11.11 -157.23
C LYS A 1072 -170.58 10.80 -157.59
N LYS A 1073 -170.07 9.83 -156.82
CA LYS A 1073 -168.67 9.45 -156.56
C LYS A 1073 -167.85 10.55 -155.88
#